data_AF-A0A391P094-F1
#
_entry.id   AF-A0A391P094-F1
#
_cell.length_a   1.000
_cell.length_b   1.000
_cell.length_c   1.000
_cell.angle_alpha   90.00
_cell.angle_beta   90.00
_cell.angle_gamma   90.00
#
_symmetry.space_group_name_H-M   'P 1'
#
loop_
_entity.id
_entity.type
_entity.pdbx_description
1 polymer ?
#
loop_
_entity_poly.entity_id
_entity_poly.type
_entity_poly.pdbx_seq_one_letter_code
_entity_poly.pdbx_strand_id
1 'polypeptide(L)'
;MKQKRLKTALASLLVLSMFFSAHSIAFAAESEDVTASTEQTNDTTPSTSVPDKTDVTKETDSTGNSDTIANDGNETTESHNESITPATDDAESVVTPLTANAITGNCGATENDHVTWTLEQNNEDNNNPTYTLTISGNGAIADYTTNAGNASATQPWKSYKNDITKIVIENDVSRIGNFAFNGLTSVSSLSISKSVTEIGTWSIDVSGINEFQVESGNPSFKLIDGVLFSADGTTLIAYPCGKEEVATYTVPDGTETISNGAFTGCKIKELTFSDSVINVGTWMFGSNSTIEAVHFGTGIQSIGQGVFNGTASLKTVTFPEKVSDLSISIQAFQGTGITELTLPSGVKEVGSQAFKNCKSLKTLNFLGSSAGLTMGAQTFQNNTSLKSVILPEGISGIATQGFATCPSLTEVSFRGSSNNLVIGGQAFSGCSGLSSITLPEGIKEIGGSAFSGLSNLTEVNFPQTVSAEGLQIDNAAFSNTGLTSLSLPMNVTSLGASCFNGCTQLSTIEWAAPAKNATINSYVFLGSNQVKRLVIPEGVVKLDSQAIGQMSGLKYIKLPSTLSTLNQFSLHVLRSLEVLDMSAVTTCENFSKTAGTQEYQWLNASPKIIYLSNTDMEKAVANRKYNASIAVVNGGTFPEDTDFTTDHLATPTKANYKFLGWYENADCTGTPATTLKTNQTYYAGWEAKAASTISFNDNFVLNMTYNGSEYTVDTDNYTVTGDQRVVTFAYQIKNENGEWTDIPSAPVSAGEYRVKAIVKANDTYASAETDWKEFSILKADPTYEVPTGLTAMAGQVLKDVTLPNGFTWQDDADTTSVGNAGTNTFKVTYTPEDTDNYNVVKDIEITLTVSLKAEVINAAPVITANDKTLTVGDTFDAKADVTAKDAEDGDLTQKIEVINNTVDTSKAGSYEVTYKVTDSQGASVTKTITVTVKAKDTLKPTPDRKNNPSGPSTDKNKNSKASQTAKTTSNHVKTGDTTNVTFWVLLTFLSCGLFVLIIGTKKKNAIKK
;
A
#
# COMPACT_ATOMS: atom_id res chain seq x y z
N MET A 1 -19.68 -40.74 55.60
CA MET A 1 -18.70 -41.70 55.00
C MET A 1 -17.84 -40.91 54.02
N LYS A 2 -16.50 -40.93 54.17
CA LYS A 2 -15.51 -41.73 53.39
C LYS A 2 -15.42 -41.25 51.92
N GLN A 3 -14.30 -40.63 51.50
CA GLN A 3 -13.09 -41.27 50.89
C GLN A 3 -13.37 -41.87 49.50
N LYS A 4 -12.55 -41.71 48.43
CA LYS A 4 -11.11 -41.40 48.20
C LYS A 4 -10.97 -40.30 47.09
N ARG A 5 -9.87 -39.52 46.92
CA ARG A 5 -8.44 -39.82 46.62
C ARG A 5 -8.23 -40.55 45.27
N LEU A 6 -7.59 -39.95 44.26
CA LEU A 6 -6.15 -39.61 44.10
C LEU A 6 -5.30 -40.82 43.63
N LYS A 7 -4.78 -40.75 42.38
CA LYS A 7 -3.42 -41.09 41.87
C LYS A 7 -3.44 -41.05 40.31
N THR A 8 -2.46 -40.57 39.52
CA THR A 8 -0.97 -40.48 39.59
C THR A 8 -0.31 -41.83 39.28
N ALA A 9 0.26 -42.11 38.09
CA ALA A 9 1.36 -41.48 37.31
C ALA A 9 2.79 -41.84 37.79
N LEU A 10 3.73 -42.00 36.84
CA LEU A 10 5.21 -41.93 36.89
C LEU A 10 5.74 -42.20 35.45
N ALA A 11 6.96 -41.87 35.00
CA ALA A 11 8.18 -41.30 35.61
C ALA A 11 8.52 -39.92 34.97
N SER A 12 9.32 -38.97 35.50
CA SER A 12 10.45 -38.93 36.46
C SER A 12 11.84 -39.28 35.86
N LEU A 13 12.99 -38.67 36.20
CA LEU A 13 13.36 -37.32 36.73
C LEU A 13 14.93 -37.18 36.74
N LEU A 14 15.51 -35.97 36.94
CA LEU A 14 16.98 -35.63 36.98
C LEU A 14 17.73 -35.81 35.62
N VAL A 15 18.92 -35.25 35.33
CA VAL A 15 20.00 -34.48 36.03
C VAL A 15 20.36 -33.23 35.17
N LEU A 16 20.81 -32.03 35.58
CA LEU A 16 21.18 -31.33 36.84
C LEU A 16 22.66 -30.86 36.97
N SER A 17 22.96 -29.70 36.36
CA SER A 17 23.93 -28.64 36.77
C SER A 17 25.45 -28.66 36.41
N MET A 18 25.98 -27.44 36.25
CA MET A 18 27.38 -26.95 36.25
C MET A 18 28.36 -27.28 35.10
N PHE A 19 28.79 -26.22 34.38
CA PHE A 19 30.17 -25.70 34.46
C PHE A 19 30.22 -24.19 34.11
N PHE A 20 31.35 -23.52 34.37
CA PHE A 20 31.49 -22.05 34.40
C PHE A 20 32.66 -21.55 33.51
N SER A 21 32.40 -20.62 32.59
CA SER A 21 33.36 -19.70 31.93
C SER A 21 32.54 -18.72 31.06
N ALA A 22 32.66 -17.38 31.05
CA ALA A 22 33.72 -16.42 31.40
C ALA A 22 34.96 -16.52 30.50
N HIS A 23 35.36 -15.49 29.72
CA HIS A 23 35.35 -14.04 30.00
C HIS A 23 34.97 -13.23 28.73
N SER A 24 34.09 -12.24 28.82
CA SER A 24 34.36 -10.80 29.06
C SER A 24 34.90 -10.02 27.87
N ILE A 25 34.05 -9.17 27.28
CA ILE A 25 34.51 -7.97 26.54
C ILE A 25 34.83 -6.90 27.58
N ALA A 26 36.03 -6.34 27.54
CA ALA A 26 36.43 -5.21 28.38
C ALA A 26 37.35 -4.25 27.61
N PHE A 27 37.14 -2.97 27.89
CA PHE A 27 37.87 -1.79 27.41
C PHE A 27 39.34 -2.00 27.02
N ALA A 28 39.70 -1.53 25.83
CA ALA A 28 41.01 -0.93 25.63
C ALA A 28 40.98 0.48 26.24
N ALA A 29 41.92 0.76 27.13
CA ALA A 29 42.28 2.09 27.59
C ALA A 29 43.80 2.24 27.43
N GLU A 30 44.27 3.45 27.15
CA GLU A 30 45.70 3.74 26.99
C GLU A 30 46.42 3.74 28.34
N SER A 31 47.67 3.24 28.38
CA SER A 31 48.87 3.96 28.82
C SER A 31 49.97 3.02 29.32
N GLU A 32 51.19 3.21 28.82
CA GLU A 32 52.49 2.95 29.51
C GLU A 32 52.83 1.51 29.99
N ASP A 33 54.08 1.07 30.14
CA ASP A 33 55.39 1.39 29.52
C ASP A 33 56.37 0.24 29.93
N VAL A 34 57.67 0.37 29.67
CA VAL A 34 58.79 -0.35 30.33
C VAL A 34 59.05 -1.80 29.88
N THR A 35 59.67 -1.91 28.69
CA THR A 35 60.94 -2.64 28.38
C THR A 35 61.21 -4.10 28.83
N ALA A 36 61.85 -4.83 27.89
CA ALA A 36 62.98 -5.76 28.12
C ALA A 36 62.71 -7.14 28.79
N SER A 37 63.47 -8.22 28.51
CA SER A 37 64.53 -8.44 27.50
C SER A 37 64.86 -9.94 27.33
N THR A 38 65.32 -10.33 26.13
CA THR A 38 66.17 -11.53 25.83
C THR A 38 65.54 -12.91 26.14
N GLU A 39 66.00 -14.05 25.59
CA GLU A 39 67.31 -14.42 25.02
C GLU A 39 67.18 -15.56 23.95
N GLN A 40 68.19 -15.71 23.06
CA GLN A 40 68.72 -16.90 22.32
C GLN A 40 67.82 -18.15 22.04
N THR A 41 67.93 -18.94 20.94
CA THR A 41 68.94 -19.09 19.84
C THR A 41 68.35 -19.90 18.65
N ASN A 42 69.19 -20.20 17.63
CA ASN A 42 69.12 -21.28 16.63
C ASN A 42 68.45 -22.61 17.12
N ASP A 43 68.00 -23.57 16.29
CA ASP A 43 68.58 -24.02 15.00
C ASP A 43 67.58 -24.78 14.08
N THR A 44 68.10 -25.49 13.07
CA THR A 44 67.41 -25.97 11.86
C THR A 44 67.02 -27.47 11.86
N THR A 45 65.78 -27.77 11.42
CA THR A 45 65.41 -29.00 10.64
C THR A 45 65.56 -30.40 11.31
N PRO A 46 65.21 -31.54 10.64
CA PRO A 46 64.01 -31.87 9.86
C PRO A 46 63.36 -33.27 10.20
N SER A 47 62.22 -33.56 9.55
CA SER A 47 61.80 -34.89 9.00
C SER A 47 61.57 -36.13 9.90
N THR A 48 60.43 -36.79 9.68
CA THR A 48 60.09 -38.26 9.70
C THR A 48 58.67 -38.48 10.27
N SER A 49 57.94 -39.59 10.07
CA SER A 49 57.56 -40.41 8.90
C SER A 49 56.76 -41.63 9.43
N VAL A 50 55.82 -42.16 8.63
CA VAL A 50 54.85 -43.24 8.95
C VAL A 50 55.48 -44.53 9.53
N PRO A 51 54.77 -45.27 10.42
CA PRO A 51 53.99 -46.48 10.05
C PRO A 51 52.61 -46.53 10.77
N ASP A 52 51.76 -47.57 10.73
CA ASP A 52 51.27 -48.61 9.80
C ASP A 52 50.32 -49.52 10.65
N LYS A 53 49.80 -50.63 10.14
CA LYS A 53 48.56 -51.33 10.59
C LYS A 53 48.67 -52.38 11.74
N THR A 54 47.49 -52.92 12.09
CA THR A 54 47.17 -54.27 12.64
C THR A 54 47.46 -54.53 14.15
N ASP A 55 46.69 -55.33 14.91
CA ASP A 55 45.50 -56.17 14.61
C ASP A 55 44.63 -56.48 15.87
N VAL A 56 43.47 -57.16 15.72
CA VAL A 56 42.76 -58.04 16.70
C VAL A 56 42.18 -57.40 18.00
N THR A 57 40.96 -57.62 18.52
CA THR A 57 39.61 -58.16 18.13
C THR A 57 38.56 -57.45 19.08
N LYS A 58 37.41 -57.92 19.63
CA LYS A 58 36.63 -59.18 19.71
C LYS A 58 35.21 -58.92 20.31
N GLU A 59 34.16 -59.59 19.81
CA GLU A 59 32.84 -59.92 20.47
C GLU A 59 31.96 -58.80 21.06
N THR A 60 30.61 -58.85 21.08
CA THR A 60 29.49 -59.74 20.62
C THR A 60 28.26 -58.81 20.37
N ASP A 61 27.06 -59.12 19.86
CA ASP A 61 26.26 -60.27 19.34
C ASP A 61 24.98 -59.64 18.69
N SER A 62 23.97 -60.30 18.09
CA SER A 62 23.75 -61.51 17.26
C SER A 62 22.24 -61.48 16.85
N THR A 63 21.64 -62.25 15.94
CA THR A 63 22.04 -63.35 15.03
C THR A 63 21.77 -62.87 13.56
N GLY A 64 21.37 -63.62 12.51
CA GLY A 64 21.12 -65.06 12.26
C GLY A 64 20.38 -65.23 10.91
N ASN A 65 21.05 -65.38 9.76
CA ASN A 65 21.73 -66.57 9.24
C ASN A 65 20.80 -67.67 8.66
N SER A 66 20.72 -67.74 7.33
CA SER A 66 21.14 -68.94 6.57
C SER A 66 21.18 -68.66 5.07
N ASP A 67 22.29 -69.02 4.41
CA ASP A 67 22.36 -69.24 2.96
C ASP A 67 23.52 -70.22 2.67
N THR A 68 23.32 -71.22 1.79
CA THR A 68 24.37 -71.93 1.00
C THR A 68 23.84 -73.18 0.25
N ILE A 69 24.20 -73.26 -1.05
CA ILE A 69 24.55 -74.48 -1.83
C ILE A 69 23.45 -75.53 -2.08
N ALA A 70 22.98 -75.64 -3.34
CA ALA A 70 23.21 -76.83 -4.21
C ALA A 70 22.55 -76.75 -5.61
N ASN A 71 23.25 -77.36 -6.59
CA ASN A 71 22.87 -78.01 -7.85
C ASN A 71 21.41 -78.12 -8.38
N ASP A 72 21.36 -78.23 -9.71
CA ASP A 72 20.52 -79.08 -10.60
C ASP A 72 18.97 -79.09 -10.49
N GLY A 73 18.31 -79.09 -11.66
CA GLY A 73 16.86 -79.36 -11.78
C GLY A 73 16.29 -79.02 -13.16
N ASN A 74 16.19 -80.02 -14.05
CA ASN A 74 15.53 -79.91 -15.36
C ASN A 74 14.04 -80.32 -15.28
N GLU A 75 13.29 -80.03 -16.35
CA GLU A 75 11.92 -80.51 -16.63
C GLU A 75 10.80 -79.98 -15.69
N THR A 76 9.57 -79.72 -16.15
CA THR A 76 8.80 -80.37 -17.22
C THR A 76 7.96 -79.40 -18.09
N THR A 77 7.88 -79.74 -19.40
CA THR A 77 6.70 -79.84 -20.32
C THR A 77 5.36 -79.15 -19.97
N GLU A 78 4.51 -78.67 -20.90
CA GLU A 78 4.11 -79.13 -22.26
C GLU A 78 3.80 -77.93 -23.20
N SER A 79 4.13 -77.95 -24.50
CA SER A 79 3.27 -78.28 -25.69
C SER A 79 2.13 -77.27 -26.01
N HIS A 80 1.68 -77.01 -27.25
CA HIS A 80 2.01 -77.42 -28.64
C HIS A 80 1.62 -76.22 -29.57
N ASN A 81 2.45 -75.77 -30.52
CA ASN A 81 2.59 -76.23 -31.92
C ASN A 81 1.56 -75.64 -32.93
N GLU A 82 1.98 -75.60 -34.20
CA GLU A 82 1.28 -75.12 -35.42
C GLU A 82 1.17 -73.58 -35.54
N SER A 83 1.74 -72.87 -36.52
CA SER A 83 2.00 -73.07 -37.97
C SER A 83 0.86 -72.54 -38.86
N ILE A 84 1.16 -71.49 -39.65
CA ILE A 84 0.83 -71.33 -41.09
C ILE A 84 1.31 -69.95 -41.59
N THR A 85 1.86 -69.90 -42.80
CA THR A 85 2.19 -68.71 -43.62
C THR A 85 1.54 -68.92 -45.02
N PRO A 86 1.56 -68.00 -46.02
CA PRO A 86 2.30 -66.73 -46.16
C PRO A 86 1.51 -65.56 -46.85
N ALA A 87 2.27 -64.53 -47.28
CA ALA A 87 1.96 -63.53 -48.34
C ALA A 87 0.98 -62.37 -47.97
N THR A 88 1.00 -61.18 -48.61
CA THR A 88 1.70 -60.67 -49.83
C THR A 88 2.25 -59.24 -49.68
N ASP A 89 3.32 -58.94 -50.43
CA ASP A 89 3.67 -57.72 -51.18
C ASP A 89 3.73 -56.30 -50.54
N ASP A 90 4.91 -55.70 -50.68
CA ASP A 90 5.25 -54.34 -51.15
C ASP A 90 4.66 -53.05 -50.53
N ALA A 91 5.56 -52.31 -49.85
CA ALA A 91 5.83 -50.90 -50.17
C ALA A 91 7.30 -50.56 -49.83
N GLU A 92 8.04 -49.95 -50.76
CA GLU A 92 9.43 -49.54 -50.52
C GLU A 92 9.51 -48.28 -49.62
N SER A 93 10.41 -48.30 -48.64
CA SER A 93 10.92 -47.09 -47.98
C SER A 93 12.45 -47.11 -48.04
N VAL A 94 13.05 -45.98 -48.43
CA VAL A 94 14.48 -45.90 -48.76
C VAL A 94 15.31 -45.80 -47.48
N VAL A 95 15.69 -46.96 -46.93
CA VAL A 95 16.67 -47.05 -45.84
C VAL A 95 18.07 -46.89 -46.42
N THR A 96 18.71 -45.75 -46.17
CA THR A 96 20.17 -45.63 -46.30
C THR A 96 20.83 -46.55 -45.28
N PRO A 97 21.80 -47.39 -45.66
CA PRO A 97 22.37 -48.39 -44.77
C PRO A 97 23.16 -47.72 -43.63
N LEU A 98 22.69 -47.91 -42.40
CA LEU A 98 23.38 -47.50 -41.17
C LEU A 98 24.83 -47.97 -41.18
N THR A 99 25.77 -47.07 -40.88
CA THR A 99 27.17 -47.45 -40.71
C THR A 99 27.33 -48.26 -39.42
N ALA A 100 28.22 -49.27 -39.46
CA ALA A 100 28.23 -50.39 -38.50
C ALA A 100 28.68 -50.05 -37.05
N ASN A 101 28.70 -48.77 -36.66
CA ASN A 101 29.12 -48.26 -35.35
C ASN A 101 28.10 -47.33 -34.68
N ALA A 102 26.90 -47.12 -35.25
CA ALA A 102 25.90 -46.22 -34.67
C ALA A 102 25.42 -46.70 -33.28
N ILE A 103 25.42 -45.78 -32.30
CA ILE A 103 24.93 -46.05 -30.93
C ILE A 103 23.44 -45.75 -30.90
N THR A 104 22.61 -46.63 -30.32
CA THR A 104 21.14 -46.50 -30.41
C THR A 104 20.41 -47.00 -29.16
N GLY A 105 19.16 -46.58 -28.98
CA GLY A 105 18.25 -47.06 -27.95
C GLY A 105 16.83 -46.50 -28.08
N ASN A 106 15.96 -46.82 -27.11
CA ASN A 106 14.57 -46.35 -27.08
C ASN A 106 14.44 -45.02 -26.32
N CYS A 107 13.46 -44.19 -26.68
CA CYS A 107 13.10 -42.96 -25.96
C CYS A 107 11.59 -42.61 -25.98
N GLY A 108 10.73 -43.53 -26.42
CA GLY A 108 9.27 -43.36 -26.41
C GLY A 108 8.66 -43.16 -25.02
N ALA A 109 7.57 -42.39 -24.95
CA ALA A 109 6.88 -42.02 -23.71
C ALA A 109 6.06 -43.17 -23.08
N THR A 110 5.51 -44.07 -23.90
CA THR A 110 4.75 -45.25 -23.49
C THR A 110 5.16 -46.48 -24.28
N GLU A 111 4.65 -47.66 -23.91
CA GLU A 111 4.89 -48.92 -24.64
C GLU A 111 4.39 -48.89 -26.10
N ASN A 112 3.47 -47.98 -26.44
CA ASN A 112 2.96 -47.77 -27.81
C ASN A 112 3.77 -46.73 -28.61
N ASP A 113 4.64 -45.95 -27.95
CA ASP A 113 5.50 -44.96 -28.61
C ASP A 113 6.79 -45.65 -29.04
N HIS A 114 6.83 -46.10 -30.30
CA HIS A 114 7.97 -46.81 -30.88
C HIS A 114 9.06 -45.85 -31.35
N VAL A 115 9.42 -44.89 -30.49
CA VAL A 115 10.42 -43.85 -30.76
C VAL A 115 11.79 -44.30 -30.26
N THR A 116 12.77 -44.20 -31.15
CA THR A 116 14.17 -44.59 -30.96
C THR A 116 15.09 -43.40 -31.20
N TRP A 117 16.35 -43.53 -30.78
CA TRP A 117 17.40 -42.56 -31.03
C TRP A 117 18.64 -43.23 -31.60
N THR A 118 19.40 -42.49 -32.40
CA THR A 118 20.74 -42.86 -32.88
C THR A 118 21.72 -41.71 -32.65
N LEU A 119 22.97 -42.06 -32.34
CA LEU A 119 24.12 -41.15 -32.36
C LEU A 119 25.04 -41.53 -33.51
N GLU A 120 25.18 -40.61 -34.46
CA GLU A 120 26.10 -40.72 -35.60
C GLU A 120 27.26 -39.73 -35.42
N GLN A 121 28.50 -40.17 -35.68
CA GLN A 121 29.69 -39.37 -35.43
C GLN A 121 29.96 -38.42 -36.61
N ASN A 122 30.01 -37.11 -36.33
CA ASN A 122 30.13 -36.04 -37.32
C ASN A 122 31.56 -35.79 -37.82
N ASN A 123 32.58 -36.30 -37.11
CA ASN A 123 34.00 -36.04 -37.37
C ASN A 123 34.86 -37.31 -37.20
N GLU A 124 35.95 -37.41 -37.96
CA GLU A 124 36.89 -38.56 -37.88
C GLU A 124 37.82 -38.53 -36.65
N ASP A 125 37.75 -37.51 -35.79
CA ASP A 125 38.57 -37.40 -34.58
C ASP A 125 37.99 -38.19 -33.40
N ASN A 126 38.43 -39.44 -33.28
CA ASN A 126 38.04 -40.34 -32.20
C ASN A 126 38.57 -39.94 -30.81
N ASN A 127 39.43 -38.93 -30.67
CA ASN A 127 39.85 -38.41 -29.36
C ASN A 127 38.94 -37.29 -28.84
N ASN A 128 38.22 -36.62 -29.75
CA ASN A 128 37.24 -35.57 -29.44
C ASN A 128 36.05 -35.70 -30.40
N PRO A 129 35.28 -36.80 -30.30
CA PRO A 129 34.17 -37.07 -31.21
C PRO A 129 33.04 -36.06 -30.96
N THR A 130 32.31 -35.76 -32.03
CA THR A 130 31.09 -34.95 -32.00
C THR A 130 29.98 -35.72 -32.69
N TYR A 131 28.75 -35.61 -32.20
CA TYR A 131 27.64 -36.44 -32.66
C TYR A 131 26.44 -35.65 -33.15
N THR A 132 25.73 -36.19 -34.14
CA THR A 132 24.32 -35.88 -34.42
C THR A 132 23.45 -36.87 -33.66
N LEU A 133 22.52 -36.36 -32.86
CA LEU A 133 21.45 -37.14 -32.23
C LEU A 133 20.23 -37.12 -33.15
N THR A 134 19.93 -38.23 -33.81
CA THR A 134 18.72 -38.40 -34.60
C THR A 134 17.67 -39.13 -33.77
N ILE A 135 16.43 -38.64 -33.76
CA ILE A 135 15.29 -39.24 -33.08
C ILE A 135 14.25 -39.62 -34.14
N SER A 136 13.81 -40.88 -34.15
CA SER A 136 12.94 -41.41 -35.20
C SER A 136 12.01 -42.53 -34.72
N GLY A 137 10.93 -42.75 -35.47
CA GLY A 137 9.88 -43.72 -35.14
C GLY A 137 8.60 -43.05 -34.64
N ASN A 138 7.52 -43.84 -34.63
CA ASN A 138 6.16 -43.33 -34.40
C ASN A 138 5.88 -43.12 -32.90
N GLY A 139 5.51 -41.89 -32.51
CA GLY A 139 5.02 -41.58 -31.17
C GLY A 139 5.70 -40.38 -30.49
N ALA A 140 5.45 -40.22 -29.19
CA ALA A 140 5.99 -39.16 -28.36
C ALA A 140 7.33 -39.55 -27.71
N ILE A 141 8.27 -38.60 -27.62
CA ILE A 141 9.47 -38.71 -26.77
C ILE A 141 9.04 -38.60 -25.30
N ALA A 142 9.65 -39.41 -24.43
CA ALA A 142 9.40 -39.43 -23.00
C ALA A 142 9.70 -38.10 -22.27
N ASP A 143 9.02 -37.91 -21.14
CA ASP A 143 9.33 -36.86 -20.17
C ASP A 143 10.48 -37.31 -19.26
N TYR A 144 11.46 -36.42 -19.04
CA TYR A 144 12.67 -36.67 -18.25
C TYR A 144 12.78 -35.75 -17.04
N THR A 145 13.76 -36.01 -16.17
CA THR A 145 14.05 -35.17 -14.99
C THR A 145 15.53 -34.87 -14.81
N THR A 146 15.81 -33.70 -14.23
CA THR A 146 17.16 -33.30 -13.78
C THR A 146 17.56 -33.96 -12.45
N ASN A 147 16.60 -34.52 -11.70
CA ASN A 147 16.82 -35.13 -10.39
C ASN A 147 17.66 -36.41 -10.45
N ALA A 148 18.86 -36.39 -9.87
CA ALA A 148 19.82 -37.50 -9.87
C ALA A 148 19.35 -38.77 -9.12
N GLY A 149 18.23 -38.71 -8.38
CA GLY A 149 17.68 -39.83 -7.62
C GLY A 149 16.76 -40.79 -8.41
N ASN A 150 16.40 -40.49 -9.66
CA ASN A 150 15.52 -41.33 -10.48
C ASN A 150 16.17 -41.74 -11.81
N ALA A 151 16.89 -42.87 -11.80
CA ALA A 151 17.64 -43.35 -12.95
C ALA A 151 16.76 -43.77 -14.16
N SER A 152 15.51 -44.18 -13.93
CA SER A 152 14.56 -44.51 -15.01
C SER A 152 13.88 -43.30 -15.65
N ALA A 153 14.22 -42.07 -15.23
CA ALA A 153 13.75 -40.82 -15.83
C ALA A 153 14.91 -39.89 -16.28
N THR A 154 16.12 -40.42 -16.48
CA THR A 154 17.24 -39.67 -17.08
C THR A 154 17.35 -39.93 -18.58
N GLN A 155 17.74 -38.90 -19.34
CA GLN A 155 17.86 -38.93 -20.80
C GLN A 155 18.85 -40.04 -21.25
N PRO A 156 18.53 -40.88 -22.25
CA PRO A 156 19.42 -41.98 -22.68
C PRO A 156 20.79 -41.50 -23.16
N TRP A 157 20.82 -40.35 -23.85
CA TRP A 157 22.00 -39.71 -24.42
C TRP A 157 22.84 -38.88 -23.43
N LYS A 158 22.47 -38.85 -22.13
CA LYS A 158 23.06 -37.96 -21.11
C LYS A 158 24.58 -38.11 -20.91
N SER A 159 25.15 -39.26 -21.22
CA SER A 159 26.60 -39.50 -21.20
C SER A 159 27.36 -38.72 -22.27
N TYR A 160 26.73 -38.44 -23.42
CA TYR A 160 27.32 -37.78 -24.59
C TYR A 160 26.99 -36.29 -24.66
N LYS A 161 26.45 -35.70 -23.58
CA LYS A 161 25.84 -34.36 -23.57
C LYS A 161 26.76 -33.20 -23.98
N ASN A 162 28.07 -33.38 -23.86
CA ASN A 162 29.07 -32.39 -24.24
C ASN A 162 29.48 -32.53 -25.72
N ASP A 163 29.16 -33.66 -26.34
CA ASP A 163 29.71 -34.14 -27.61
C ASP A 163 28.63 -34.06 -28.72
N ILE A 164 27.35 -34.11 -28.35
CA ILE A 164 26.23 -33.90 -29.27
C ILE A 164 26.22 -32.44 -29.72
N THR A 165 26.36 -32.22 -31.02
CA THR A 165 26.48 -30.90 -31.66
C THR A 165 25.30 -30.57 -32.58
N LYS A 166 24.45 -31.56 -32.89
CA LYS A 166 23.23 -31.40 -33.70
C LYS A 166 22.15 -32.36 -33.21
N ILE A 167 20.89 -31.95 -33.30
CA ILE A 167 19.72 -32.80 -33.10
C ILE A 167 18.85 -32.79 -34.35
N VAL A 168 18.37 -33.96 -34.76
CA VAL A 168 17.39 -34.14 -35.85
C VAL A 168 16.20 -34.92 -35.32
N ILE A 169 14.99 -34.36 -35.39
CA ILE A 169 13.75 -35.08 -35.14
C ILE A 169 13.14 -35.45 -36.49
N GLU A 170 13.04 -36.74 -36.78
CA GLU A 170 12.48 -37.25 -38.03
C GLU A 170 10.95 -37.23 -38.03
N ASN A 171 10.35 -37.66 -39.14
CA ASN A 171 8.90 -37.80 -39.25
C ASN A 171 8.36 -38.91 -38.33
N ASP A 172 7.03 -38.89 -38.14
CA ASP A 172 6.23 -39.74 -37.26
C ASP A 172 6.48 -39.57 -35.74
N VAL A 173 7.54 -38.87 -35.34
CA VAL A 173 7.68 -38.35 -33.96
C VAL A 173 6.66 -37.24 -33.74
N SER A 174 5.76 -37.40 -32.76
CA SER A 174 4.58 -36.55 -32.56
C SER A 174 4.76 -35.43 -31.52
N ARG A 175 5.65 -35.64 -30.55
CA ARG A 175 5.86 -34.76 -29.37
C ARG A 175 7.28 -34.90 -28.85
N ILE A 176 7.88 -33.78 -28.42
CA ILE A 176 9.12 -33.76 -27.64
C ILE A 176 8.77 -33.63 -26.16
N GLY A 177 9.22 -34.55 -25.31
CA GLY A 177 8.85 -34.57 -23.88
C GLY A 177 9.55 -33.53 -23.01
N ASN A 178 9.04 -33.33 -21.79
CA ASN A 178 9.62 -32.41 -20.81
C ASN A 178 11.11 -32.74 -20.54
N PHE A 179 11.97 -31.73 -20.49
CA PHE A 179 13.43 -31.85 -20.27
C PHE A 179 14.24 -32.73 -21.26
N ALA A 180 13.71 -33.16 -22.42
CA ALA A 180 14.38 -34.16 -23.27
C ALA A 180 15.81 -33.80 -23.73
N PHE A 181 16.06 -32.56 -24.14
CA PHE A 181 17.37 -32.05 -24.57
C PHE A 181 17.97 -31.03 -23.60
N ASN A 182 17.51 -31.02 -22.35
CA ASN A 182 17.98 -30.13 -21.30
C ASN A 182 19.45 -30.45 -20.92
N GLY A 183 20.31 -29.43 -20.85
CA GLY A 183 21.73 -29.60 -20.52
C GLY A 183 22.62 -30.11 -21.68
N LEU A 184 22.09 -30.17 -22.90
CA LEU A 184 22.87 -30.46 -24.13
C LEU A 184 23.52 -29.18 -24.68
N THR A 185 24.35 -28.53 -23.86
CA THR A 185 24.88 -27.17 -24.09
C THR A 185 25.77 -27.02 -25.34
N SER A 186 26.20 -28.13 -25.95
CA SER A 186 27.03 -28.15 -27.16
C SER A 186 26.23 -28.17 -28.47
N VAL A 187 24.90 -28.30 -28.40
CA VAL A 187 24.05 -28.43 -29.59
C VAL A 187 23.95 -27.09 -30.32
N SER A 188 24.39 -27.08 -31.56
CA SER A 188 24.43 -25.91 -32.45
C SER A 188 23.20 -25.77 -33.34
N SER A 189 22.48 -26.86 -33.60
CA SER A 189 21.30 -26.88 -34.47
C SER A 189 20.29 -27.95 -34.04
N LEU A 190 19.01 -27.61 -34.15
CA LEU A 190 17.87 -28.51 -33.90
C LEU A 190 16.91 -28.48 -35.10
N SER A 191 16.69 -29.65 -35.71
CA SER A 191 15.74 -29.84 -36.81
C SER A 191 14.45 -30.50 -36.32
N ILE A 192 13.30 -29.93 -36.69
CA ILE A 192 11.96 -30.35 -36.25
C ILE A 192 11.11 -30.72 -37.48
N SER A 193 10.67 -31.98 -37.57
CA SER A 193 9.80 -32.49 -38.64
C SER A 193 8.36 -31.94 -38.55
N LYS A 194 7.56 -32.16 -39.59
CA LYS A 194 6.15 -31.72 -39.65
C LYS A 194 5.21 -32.46 -38.68
N SER A 195 5.61 -33.63 -38.16
CA SER A 195 4.80 -34.45 -37.27
C SER A 195 4.87 -33.99 -35.81
N VAL A 196 5.92 -33.27 -35.41
CA VAL A 196 6.05 -32.75 -34.04
C VAL A 196 5.02 -31.64 -33.83
N THR A 197 4.09 -31.86 -32.90
CA THR A 197 2.99 -30.94 -32.58
C THR A 197 3.08 -30.30 -31.19
N GLU A 198 3.88 -30.86 -30.29
CA GLU A 198 4.11 -30.36 -28.92
C GLU A 198 5.60 -30.40 -28.58
N ILE A 199 6.09 -29.39 -27.85
CA ILE A 199 7.44 -29.34 -27.27
C ILE A 199 7.30 -29.12 -25.76
N GLY A 200 7.83 -30.06 -24.97
CA GLY A 200 7.74 -30.07 -23.53
C GLY A 200 8.51 -28.92 -22.86
N THR A 201 8.09 -28.61 -21.64
CA THR A 201 8.71 -27.60 -20.78
C THR A 201 10.16 -27.95 -20.51
N TRP A 202 11.05 -26.93 -20.53
CA TRP A 202 12.49 -27.09 -20.31
C TRP A 202 13.20 -28.05 -21.28
N SER A 203 12.53 -28.48 -22.36
CA SER A 203 13.03 -29.52 -23.24
C SER A 203 14.26 -29.10 -24.04
N ILE A 204 14.34 -27.85 -24.51
CA ILE A 204 15.45 -27.38 -25.35
C ILE A 204 16.43 -26.61 -24.46
N ASP A 205 17.69 -27.03 -24.42
CA ASP A 205 18.78 -26.15 -23.99
C ASP A 205 19.17 -25.23 -25.15
N VAL A 206 18.89 -23.94 -25.00
CA VAL A 206 19.10 -22.96 -26.08
C VAL A 206 20.50 -22.38 -26.12
N SER A 207 21.33 -22.63 -25.09
CA SER A 207 22.58 -21.90 -24.84
C SER A 207 23.63 -22.02 -25.96
N GLY A 208 23.65 -23.14 -26.68
CA GLY A 208 24.53 -23.40 -27.82
C GLY A 208 23.87 -23.21 -29.20
N ILE A 209 22.55 -23.05 -29.28
CA ILE A 209 21.80 -23.15 -30.54
C ILE A 209 22.08 -21.92 -31.43
N ASN A 210 22.66 -22.15 -32.60
CA ASN A 210 22.88 -21.13 -33.64
C ASN A 210 21.64 -20.97 -34.52
N GLU A 211 20.96 -22.07 -34.83
CA GLU A 211 19.80 -22.11 -35.71
C GLU A 211 18.78 -23.20 -35.32
N PHE A 212 17.50 -22.90 -35.55
CA PHE A 212 16.43 -23.88 -35.59
C PHE A 212 16.05 -24.15 -37.05
N GLN A 213 15.67 -25.39 -37.37
CA GLN A 213 15.09 -25.76 -38.65
C GLN A 213 13.72 -26.40 -38.40
N VAL A 214 12.70 -25.98 -39.15
CA VAL A 214 11.33 -26.52 -39.06
C VAL A 214 10.88 -26.95 -40.45
N GLU A 215 10.37 -28.17 -40.59
CA GLU A 215 9.89 -28.72 -41.88
C GLU A 215 8.73 -27.87 -42.43
N SER A 216 8.79 -27.56 -43.73
CA SER A 216 7.78 -26.73 -44.40
C SER A 216 6.40 -27.36 -44.30
N GLY A 217 5.48 -26.69 -43.60
CA GLY A 217 4.12 -27.17 -43.37
C GLY A 217 3.91 -27.89 -42.03
N ASN A 218 4.85 -27.81 -41.08
CA ASN A 218 4.57 -28.13 -39.68
C ASN A 218 3.33 -27.31 -39.20
N PRO A 219 2.33 -27.94 -38.54
CA PRO A 219 1.09 -27.28 -38.16
C PRO A 219 1.15 -26.53 -36.82
N SER A 220 2.16 -26.80 -35.99
CA SER A 220 2.30 -26.26 -34.62
C SER A 220 3.41 -25.23 -34.47
N PHE A 221 4.43 -25.22 -35.35
CA PHE A 221 5.64 -24.42 -35.20
C PHE A 221 6.06 -23.69 -36.48
N LYS A 222 6.69 -22.53 -36.32
CA LYS A 222 7.32 -21.77 -37.40
C LYS A 222 8.57 -21.04 -36.92
N LEU A 223 9.31 -20.48 -37.86
CA LEU A 223 10.42 -19.57 -37.59
C LEU A 223 10.03 -18.13 -37.93
N ILE A 224 10.36 -17.19 -37.04
CA ILE A 224 10.34 -15.74 -37.31
C ILE A 224 11.77 -15.26 -37.08
N ASP A 225 12.44 -14.74 -38.12
CA ASP A 225 13.85 -14.30 -38.10
C ASP A 225 14.87 -15.31 -37.53
N GLY A 226 14.52 -16.61 -37.61
CA GLY A 226 15.30 -17.75 -37.10
C GLY A 226 15.03 -18.11 -35.63
N VAL A 227 14.11 -17.41 -34.96
CA VAL A 227 13.61 -17.72 -33.61
C VAL A 227 12.42 -18.69 -33.72
N LEU A 228 12.30 -19.65 -32.80
CA LEU A 228 11.25 -20.67 -32.82
C LEU A 228 9.97 -20.17 -32.13
N PHE A 229 8.86 -20.19 -32.88
CA PHE A 229 7.53 -19.77 -32.44
C PHE A 229 6.48 -20.86 -32.67
N SER A 230 5.34 -20.76 -31.99
CA SER A 230 4.10 -21.44 -32.39
C SER A 230 3.62 -20.99 -33.78
N ALA A 231 2.86 -21.82 -34.49
CA ALA A 231 2.45 -21.58 -35.88
C ALA A 231 1.56 -20.33 -36.07
N ASP A 232 0.77 -19.95 -35.06
CA ASP A 232 0.06 -18.66 -35.00
C ASP A 232 1.02 -17.48 -34.75
N GLY A 233 2.05 -17.67 -33.93
CA GLY A 233 3.04 -16.67 -33.52
C GLY A 233 2.83 -16.12 -32.11
N THR A 234 1.81 -16.60 -31.40
CA THR A 234 1.45 -16.13 -30.05
C THR A 234 2.46 -16.54 -28.98
N THR A 235 3.24 -17.61 -29.20
CA THR A 235 4.21 -18.12 -28.23
C THR A 235 5.63 -18.13 -28.81
N LEU A 236 6.55 -17.38 -28.18
CA LEU A 236 8.00 -17.51 -28.41
C LEU A 236 8.51 -18.70 -27.60
N ILE A 237 8.90 -19.77 -28.29
CA ILE A 237 9.25 -21.06 -27.68
C ILE A 237 10.73 -21.08 -27.29
N ALA A 238 11.62 -20.70 -28.21
CA ALA A 238 13.05 -20.76 -28.01
C ALA A 238 13.80 -19.74 -28.89
N TYR A 239 14.72 -18.99 -28.28
CA TYR A 239 15.65 -18.10 -28.97
C TYR A 239 17.00 -18.80 -29.21
N PRO A 240 17.63 -18.70 -30.39
CA PRO A 240 18.93 -19.32 -30.67
C PRO A 240 20.07 -18.53 -30.00
N CYS A 241 20.44 -18.86 -28.75
CA CYS A 241 21.42 -18.10 -27.96
C CYS A 241 22.88 -18.26 -28.42
N GLY A 242 23.19 -19.23 -29.29
CA GLY A 242 24.50 -19.41 -29.93
C GLY A 242 24.72 -18.54 -31.18
N LYS A 243 23.63 -18.01 -31.78
CA LYS A 243 23.66 -17.09 -32.92
C LYS A 243 24.57 -15.89 -32.64
N GLU A 244 25.20 -15.34 -33.69
CA GLU A 244 26.14 -14.21 -33.60
C GLU A 244 25.58 -13.06 -32.75
N GLU A 245 26.43 -12.43 -31.93
CA GLU A 245 26.05 -11.60 -30.78
C GLU A 245 25.19 -10.37 -31.18
N VAL A 246 23.87 -10.52 -31.16
CA VAL A 246 22.95 -9.40 -31.25
C VAL A 246 22.91 -8.65 -29.92
N ALA A 247 23.25 -7.36 -29.94
CA ALA A 247 23.22 -6.53 -28.74
C ALA A 247 21.79 -6.32 -28.23
N THR A 248 20.81 -6.23 -29.14
CA THR A 248 19.41 -5.95 -28.85
C THR A 248 18.50 -7.02 -29.49
N TYR A 249 17.37 -7.31 -28.85
CA TYR A 249 16.26 -8.06 -29.45
C TYR A 249 14.92 -7.44 -29.05
N THR A 250 13.97 -7.44 -30.00
CA THR A 250 12.58 -7.04 -29.77
C THR A 250 11.69 -8.21 -30.10
N VAL A 251 10.84 -8.62 -29.16
CA VAL A 251 9.80 -9.62 -29.41
C VAL A 251 8.77 -9.02 -30.37
N PRO A 252 8.39 -9.72 -31.46
CA PRO A 252 7.40 -9.22 -32.42
C PRO A 252 6.04 -8.89 -31.81
N ASP A 253 5.29 -8.01 -32.47
CA ASP A 253 3.86 -7.80 -32.18
C ASP A 253 3.06 -9.08 -32.48
N GLY A 254 2.00 -9.32 -31.71
CA GLY A 254 1.19 -10.54 -31.78
C GLY A 254 1.75 -11.73 -30.98
N THR A 255 2.94 -11.62 -30.39
CA THR A 255 3.41 -12.59 -29.38
C THR A 255 2.81 -12.26 -28.01
N GLU A 256 2.08 -13.21 -27.44
CA GLU A 256 1.40 -13.09 -26.15
C GLU A 256 2.16 -13.76 -24.99
N THR A 257 2.92 -14.82 -25.28
CA THR A 257 3.60 -15.65 -24.27
C THR A 257 5.06 -15.93 -24.64
N ILE A 258 5.93 -15.90 -23.65
CA ILE A 258 7.34 -16.32 -23.76
C ILE A 258 7.53 -17.59 -22.93
N SER A 259 8.03 -18.66 -23.53
CA SER A 259 8.19 -19.96 -22.87
C SER A 259 9.24 -19.96 -21.75
N ASN A 260 9.05 -20.88 -20.80
CA ASN A 260 10.01 -21.19 -19.74
C ASN A 260 11.41 -21.44 -20.33
N GLY A 261 12.40 -20.66 -19.90
CA GLY A 261 13.78 -20.83 -20.34
C GLY A 261 14.14 -20.36 -21.74
N ALA A 262 13.25 -19.67 -22.47
CA ALA A 262 13.42 -19.36 -23.89
C ALA A 262 14.70 -18.58 -24.27
N PHE A 263 15.38 -17.94 -23.31
CA PHE A 263 16.63 -17.19 -23.48
C PHE A 263 17.77 -17.69 -22.55
N THR A 264 17.72 -18.96 -22.13
CA THR A 264 18.68 -19.51 -21.13
C THR A 264 20.12 -19.49 -21.67
N GLY A 265 20.97 -18.64 -21.08
CA GLY A 265 22.37 -18.47 -21.50
C GLY A 265 22.57 -17.48 -22.66
N CYS A 266 21.51 -16.78 -23.10
CA CYS A 266 21.60 -15.74 -24.11
C CYS A 266 22.49 -14.57 -23.69
N LYS A 267 23.24 -14.06 -24.67
CA LYS A 267 24.21 -12.96 -24.55
C LYS A 267 23.68 -11.58 -24.99
N ILE A 268 22.36 -11.50 -25.21
CA ILE A 268 21.66 -10.26 -25.56
C ILE A 268 21.83 -9.24 -24.42
N LYS A 269 22.03 -7.95 -24.76
CA LYS A 269 22.25 -6.86 -23.78
C LYS A 269 20.98 -6.06 -23.49
N GLU A 270 20.05 -6.02 -24.43
CA GLU A 270 18.77 -5.31 -24.29
C GLU A 270 17.63 -6.16 -24.86
N LEU A 271 16.57 -6.36 -24.07
CA LEU A 271 15.36 -7.07 -24.51
C LEU A 271 14.13 -6.16 -24.40
N THR A 272 13.41 -5.99 -25.50
CA THR A 272 12.12 -5.30 -25.54
C THR A 272 10.99 -6.29 -25.80
N PHE A 273 9.97 -6.29 -24.94
CA PHE A 273 8.71 -7.00 -25.16
C PHE A 273 7.71 -6.05 -25.84
N SER A 274 7.01 -6.53 -26.87
CA SER A 274 5.93 -5.79 -27.53
C SER A 274 4.72 -5.58 -26.61
N ASP A 275 3.83 -4.66 -26.99
CA ASP A 275 2.57 -4.40 -26.26
C ASP A 275 1.64 -5.63 -26.20
N SER A 276 1.86 -6.62 -27.08
CA SER A 276 1.13 -7.89 -27.09
C SER A 276 1.54 -8.88 -25.98
N VAL A 277 2.74 -8.76 -25.39
CA VAL A 277 3.26 -9.78 -24.47
C VAL A 277 2.54 -9.71 -23.11
N ILE A 278 1.77 -10.75 -22.81
CA ILE A 278 0.99 -10.93 -21.57
C ILE A 278 1.81 -11.70 -20.52
N ASN A 279 2.51 -12.77 -20.94
CA ASN A 279 3.14 -13.73 -20.03
C ASN A 279 4.63 -13.93 -20.35
N VAL A 280 5.50 -13.76 -19.34
CA VAL A 280 6.92 -14.13 -19.42
C VAL A 280 7.18 -15.36 -18.54
N GLY A 281 7.62 -16.45 -19.17
CA GLY A 281 7.90 -17.73 -18.52
C GLY A 281 9.06 -17.70 -17.52
N THR A 282 9.15 -18.75 -16.70
CA THR A 282 10.08 -18.87 -15.57
C THR A 282 11.54 -19.06 -15.99
N TRP A 283 12.47 -18.63 -15.11
CA TRP A 283 13.94 -18.80 -15.16
C TRP A 283 14.58 -18.48 -16.52
N MET A 284 14.00 -17.53 -17.25
CA MET A 284 14.32 -17.24 -18.65
C MET A 284 15.75 -16.75 -18.88
N PHE A 285 16.32 -15.97 -17.95
CA PHE A 285 17.74 -15.61 -17.90
C PHE A 285 18.36 -16.14 -16.60
N GLY A 286 19.35 -17.04 -16.74
CA GLY A 286 20.15 -17.49 -15.63
C GLY A 286 21.12 -16.44 -15.10
N SER A 287 21.73 -16.72 -13.95
CA SER A 287 22.64 -15.85 -13.19
C SER A 287 23.96 -15.48 -13.87
N ASN A 288 24.17 -15.88 -15.12
CA ASN A 288 25.35 -15.56 -15.94
C ASN A 288 25.00 -14.82 -17.25
N SER A 289 23.76 -14.34 -17.45
CA SER A 289 23.41 -13.56 -18.65
C SER A 289 24.06 -12.17 -18.65
N THR A 290 24.38 -11.66 -19.84
CA THR A 290 24.96 -10.33 -20.08
C THR A 290 23.90 -9.23 -20.24
N ILE A 291 22.61 -9.52 -20.05
CA ILE A 291 21.54 -8.53 -20.24
C ILE A 291 21.67 -7.35 -19.27
N GLU A 292 21.68 -6.14 -19.80
CA GLU A 292 21.86 -4.86 -19.09
C GLU A 292 20.55 -4.06 -18.97
N ALA A 293 19.62 -4.24 -19.91
CA ALA A 293 18.36 -3.52 -19.98
C ALA A 293 17.17 -4.40 -20.41
N VAL A 294 15.99 -4.14 -19.84
CA VAL A 294 14.72 -4.80 -20.17
C VAL A 294 13.60 -3.76 -20.26
N HIS A 295 12.81 -3.84 -21.32
CA HIS A 295 11.69 -2.96 -21.60
C HIS A 295 10.40 -3.77 -21.79
N PHE A 296 9.39 -3.54 -20.95
CA PHE A 296 8.09 -4.22 -21.05
C PHE A 296 7.06 -3.38 -21.84
N GLY A 297 6.20 -4.05 -22.60
CA GLY A 297 5.01 -3.47 -23.21
C GLY A 297 3.82 -3.34 -22.24
N THR A 298 2.73 -2.73 -22.70
CA THR A 298 1.53 -2.42 -21.90
C THR A 298 0.67 -3.63 -21.55
N GLY A 299 0.73 -4.72 -22.33
CA GLY A 299 -0.06 -5.94 -22.11
C GLY A 299 0.41 -6.85 -20.97
N ILE A 300 1.59 -6.60 -20.38
CA ILE A 300 2.26 -7.51 -19.44
C ILE A 300 1.45 -7.73 -18.15
N GLN A 301 1.04 -8.97 -17.89
CA GLN A 301 0.28 -9.36 -16.70
C GLN A 301 1.08 -10.31 -15.79
N SER A 302 2.03 -11.07 -16.33
CA SER A 302 2.79 -12.07 -15.56
C SER A 302 4.28 -12.04 -15.88
N ILE A 303 5.11 -11.82 -14.85
CA ILE A 303 6.56 -12.05 -14.89
C ILE A 303 6.85 -13.27 -14.02
N GLY A 304 7.28 -14.36 -14.65
CA GLY A 304 7.49 -15.66 -14.01
C GLY A 304 8.55 -15.70 -12.90
N GLN A 305 8.59 -16.85 -12.21
CA GLN A 305 9.59 -17.11 -11.17
C GLN A 305 11.00 -16.99 -11.72
N GLY A 306 11.88 -16.26 -11.01
CA GLY A 306 13.32 -16.25 -11.24
C GLY A 306 13.81 -15.78 -12.61
N VAL A 307 13.00 -15.03 -13.37
CA VAL A 307 13.27 -14.61 -14.77
C VAL A 307 14.65 -13.96 -14.96
N PHE A 308 15.13 -13.18 -13.99
CA PHE A 308 16.43 -12.51 -13.97
C PHE A 308 17.22 -12.83 -12.68
N ASN A 309 17.12 -14.07 -12.18
CA ASN A 309 17.73 -14.43 -10.90
C ASN A 309 19.28 -14.44 -10.99
N GLY A 310 19.92 -13.63 -10.17
CA GLY A 310 21.36 -13.44 -10.11
C GLY A 310 21.94 -12.59 -11.24
N THR A 311 21.10 -11.98 -12.09
CA THR A 311 21.51 -11.20 -13.26
C THR A 311 22.04 -9.81 -12.84
N ALA A 312 23.20 -9.78 -12.18
CA ALA A 312 23.84 -8.57 -11.65
C ALA A 312 24.27 -7.55 -12.72
N SER A 313 24.24 -7.97 -13.99
CA SER A 313 24.39 -7.18 -15.21
C SER A 313 23.20 -6.24 -15.49
N LEU A 314 21.98 -6.65 -15.14
CA LEU A 314 20.74 -5.94 -15.43
C LEU A 314 20.61 -4.67 -14.59
N LYS A 315 20.75 -3.50 -15.20
CA LYS A 315 20.73 -2.16 -14.57
C LYS A 315 19.40 -1.44 -14.75
N THR A 316 18.76 -1.65 -15.89
CA THR A 316 17.59 -0.90 -16.35
C THR A 316 16.41 -1.85 -16.52
N VAL A 317 15.28 -1.55 -15.86
CA VAL A 317 14.00 -2.20 -16.10
C VAL A 317 12.93 -1.11 -16.23
N THR A 318 12.22 -1.06 -17.35
CA THR A 318 11.16 -0.07 -17.58
C THR A 318 9.80 -0.71 -17.81
N PHE A 319 8.79 -0.17 -17.14
CA PHE A 319 7.38 -0.46 -17.39
C PHE A 319 6.70 0.80 -17.97
N PRO A 320 5.67 0.66 -18.82
CA PRO A 320 4.77 1.76 -19.15
C PRO A 320 4.04 2.23 -17.88
N GLU A 321 3.63 3.50 -17.79
CA GLU A 321 2.99 4.03 -16.56
C GLU A 321 1.74 3.24 -16.13
N LYS A 322 0.99 2.78 -17.14
CA LYS A 322 -0.26 2.02 -17.01
C LYS A 322 -0.05 0.63 -17.58
N VAL A 323 0.05 -0.33 -16.68
CA VAL A 323 -0.06 -1.75 -16.92
C VAL A 323 -1.22 -2.25 -16.07
N SER A 324 -2.02 -3.19 -16.58
CA SER A 324 -3.13 -3.79 -15.83
C SER A 324 -2.72 -5.14 -15.25
N ASP A 325 -3.16 -5.42 -14.02
CA ASP A 325 -3.15 -6.74 -13.40
C ASP A 325 -1.79 -7.44 -13.27
N LEU A 326 -0.70 -6.69 -13.21
CA LEU A 326 0.67 -7.22 -13.17
C LEU A 326 0.97 -7.97 -11.86
N SER A 327 1.31 -9.26 -11.97
CA SER A 327 1.98 -10.05 -10.93
C SER A 327 3.46 -10.25 -11.28
N ILE A 328 4.34 -9.96 -10.32
CA ILE A 328 5.78 -10.20 -10.40
C ILE A 328 6.11 -11.36 -9.46
N SER A 329 6.48 -12.52 -10.01
CA SER A 329 6.57 -13.76 -9.23
C SER A 329 7.81 -13.84 -8.32
N ILE A 330 7.85 -14.92 -7.53
CA ILE A 330 8.91 -15.24 -6.58
C ILE A 330 10.31 -15.16 -7.22
N GLN A 331 11.22 -14.43 -6.57
CA GLN A 331 12.62 -14.23 -7.00
C GLN A 331 12.84 -13.62 -8.40
N ALA A 332 11.83 -13.05 -9.07
CA ALA A 332 11.89 -12.64 -10.48
C ALA A 332 13.09 -11.75 -10.86
N PHE A 333 13.52 -10.83 -9.98
CA PHE A 333 14.66 -9.93 -10.16
C PHE A 333 15.69 -10.06 -9.00
N GLN A 334 15.72 -11.20 -8.30
CA GLN A 334 16.62 -11.41 -7.16
C GLN A 334 18.08 -11.22 -7.57
N GLY A 335 18.84 -10.38 -6.86
CA GLY A 335 20.28 -10.21 -7.07
C GLY A 335 20.65 -9.45 -8.35
N THR A 336 19.70 -8.74 -8.95
CA THR A 336 19.94 -7.91 -10.15
C THR A 336 20.73 -6.64 -9.84
N GLY A 337 21.33 -6.06 -10.89
CA GLY A 337 22.10 -4.82 -10.81
C GLY A 337 21.28 -3.54 -10.83
N ILE A 338 19.95 -3.62 -10.73
CA ILE A 338 19.01 -2.52 -10.98
C ILE A 338 19.33 -1.34 -10.08
N THR A 339 19.48 -0.14 -10.67
CA THR A 339 19.86 1.06 -9.90
C THR A 339 18.68 1.87 -9.39
N GLU A 340 17.57 1.88 -10.13
CA GLU A 340 16.34 2.63 -9.83
C GLU A 340 15.16 1.83 -10.35
N LEU A 341 14.05 1.77 -9.61
CA LEU A 341 12.86 1.00 -10.01
C LEU A 341 11.59 1.83 -9.84
N THR A 342 10.80 1.92 -10.91
CA THR A 342 9.43 2.43 -10.90
C THR A 342 8.47 1.34 -11.35
N LEU A 343 7.56 0.93 -10.46
CA LEU A 343 6.52 -0.07 -10.74
C LEU A 343 5.22 0.61 -11.23
N PRO A 344 4.51 0.03 -12.21
CA PRO A 344 3.31 0.62 -12.83
C PRO A 344 2.09 0.53 -11.92
N SER A 345 1.05 1.33 -12.18
CA SER A 345 -0.04 1.49 -11.22
C SER A 345 -0.86 0.23 -10.94
N GLY A 346 -1.10 -0.61 -11.95
CA GLY A 346 -1.86 -1.86 -11.82
C GLY A 346 -1.04 -3.07 -11.35
N VAL A 347 0.07 -2.86 -10.63
CA VAL A 347 0.75 -3.97 -9.94
C VAL A 347 -0.14 -4.52 -8.82
N LYS A 348 -0.50 -5.80 -8.92
CA LYS A 348 -1.37 -6.51 -7.95
C LYS A 348 -0.57 -7.31 -6.92
N GLU A 349 0.54 -7.92 -7.34
CA GLU A 349 1.34 -8.80 -6.51
C GLU A 349 2.83 -8.64 -6.83
N VAL A 350 3.65 -8.60 -5.78
CA VAL A 350 5.11 -8.76 -5.89
C VAL A 350 5.57 -9.87 -4.94
N GLY A 351 5.81 -11.04 -5.50
CA GLY A 351 6.11 -12.28 -4.79
C GLY A 351 7.35 -12.25 -3.91
N SER A 352 7.50 -13.29 -3.09
CA SER A 352 8.58 -13.40 -2.10
C SER A 352 9.95 -13.26 -2.76
N GLN A 353 10.86 -12.53 -2.10
CA GLN A 353 12.24 -12.31 -2.56
C GLN A 353 12.39 -11.67 -3.97
N ALA A 354 11.32 -11.17 -4.60
CA ALA A 354 11.35 -10.76 -6.01
C ALA A 354 12.44 -9.73 -6.35
N PHE A 355 12.77 -8.81 -5.43
CA PHE A 355 13.83 -7.82 -5.57
C PHE A 355 14.87 -7.92 -4.43
N LYS A 356 15.06 -9.11 -3.85
CA LYS A 356 16.03 -9.36 -2.76
C LYS A 356 17.46 -9.30 -3.28
N ASN A 357 18.39 -8.77 -2.49
CA ASN A 357 19.81 -8.58 -2.85
C ASN A 357 20.04 -7.67 -4.09
N CYS A 358 19.11 -6.81 -4.47
CA CYS A 358 19.34 -5.76 -5.49
C CYS A 358 20.21 -4.65 -4.90
N LYS A 359 21.49 -4.97 -4.64
CA LYS A 359 22.42 -4.13 -3.86
C LYS A 359 22.72 -2.77 -4.50
N SER A 360 22.48 -2.64 -5.81
CA SER A 360 22.62 -1.39 -6.57
C SER A 360 21.41 -0.46 -6.47
N LEU A 361 20.24 -0.95 -6.02
CA LEU A 361 18.98 -0.21 -6.03
C LEU A 361 19.04 0.95 -5.04
N LYS A 362 18.78 2.18 -5.51
CA LYS A 362 18.85 3.42 -4.72
C LYS A 362 17.48 3.98 -4.35
N THR A 363 16.53 3.84 -5.27
CA THR A 363 15.19 4.43 -5.19
C THR A 363 14.15 3.40 -5.61
N LEU A 364 13.04 3.34 -4.86
CA LEU A 364 11.87 2.53 -5.19
C LEU A 364 10.63 3.39 -5.22
N ASN A 365 9.96 3.39 -6.38
CA ASN A 365 8.75 4.14 -6.66
C ASN A 365 7.65 3.21 -7.18
N PHE A 366 6.41 3.50 -6.83
CA PHE A 366 5.21 2.89 -7.40
C PHE A 366 4.41 4.02 -8.06
N LEU A 367 3.70 3.78 -9.17
CA LEU A 367 2.89 4.81 -9.84
C LEU A 367 1.42 4.77 -9.40
N GLY A 368 0.77 5.93 -9.36
CA GLY A 368 -0.65 6.04 -9.01
C GLY A 368 -1.01 5.45 -7.64
N SER A 369 -2.16 4.78 -7.61
CA SER A 369 -2.70 3.97 -6.51
C SER A 369 -2.60 2.49 -6.89
N SER A 370 -2.24 1.64 -5.93
CA SER A 370 -2.14 0.18 -6.10
C SER A 370 -2.92 -0.50 -4.97
N ALA A 371 -4.20 -0.14 -4.88
CA ALA A 371 -5.10 -0.59 -3.82
C ALA A 371 -5.20 -2.12 -3.77
N GLY A 372 -4.87 -2.70 -2.61
CA GLY A 372 -4.83 -4.15 -2.43
C GLY A 372 -3.55 -4.84 -2.90
N LEU A 373 -2.50 -4.10 -3.31
CA LEU A 373 -1.17 -4.65 -3.61
C LEU A 373 -0.70 -5.56 -2.47
N THR A 374 -0.35 -6.80 -2.82
CA THR A 374 0.28 -7.77 -1.92
C THR A 374 1.79 -7.86 -2.18
N MET A 375 2.56 -8.07 -1.11
CA MET A 375 3.99 -8.36 -1.21
C MET A 375 4.33 -9.63 -0.44
N GLY A 376 5.16 -10.48 -1.03
CA GLY A 376 5.67 -11.70 -0.41
C GLY A 376 6.81 -11.45 0.59
N ALA A 377 7.22 -12.48 1.32
CA ALA A 377 8.27 -12.33 2.32
C ALA A 377 9.62 -11.91 1.68
N GLN A 378 10.36 -11.04 2.36
CA GLN A 378 11.71 -10.61 1.96
C GLN A 378 11.82 -9.87 0.60
N THR A 379 10.73 -9.31 0.04
CA THR A 379 10.71 -8.76 -1.33
C THR A 379 11.87 -7.81 -1.67
N PHE A 380 12.25 -6.88 -0.79
CA PHE A 380 13.35 -5.93 -0.99
C PHE A 380 14.49 -6.13 0.04
N GLN A 381 14.61 -7.32 0.64
CA GLN A 381 15.62 -7.62 1.66
C GLN A 381 17.05 -7.45 1.13
N ASN A 382 17.93 -6.87 1.94
CA ASN A 382 19.37 -6.68 1.66
C ASN A 382 19.68 -5.80 0.44
N ASN A 383 18.82 -4.81 0.17
CA ASN A 383 19.04 -3.80 -0.87
C ASN A 383 19.89 -2.66 -0.30
N THR A 384 21.19 -2.92 -0.16
CA THR A 384 22.12 -2.13 0.66
C THR A 384 22.29 -0.67 0.24
N SER A 385 21.96 -0.29 -1.00
CA SER A 385 22.02 1.09 -1.50
C SER A 385 20.70 1.86 -1.42
N LEU A 386 19.60 1.21 -1.03
CA LEU A 386 18.25 1.79 -1.07
C LEU A 386 18.14 2.91 -0.04
N LYS A 387 17.80 4.13 -0.48
CA LYS A 387 17.76 5.34 0.35
C LYS A 387 16.36 5.80 0.70
N SER A 388 15.45 5.77 -0.29
CA SER A 388 14.08 6.21 -0.15
C SER A 388 13.10 5.27 -0.82
N VAL A 389 11.93 5.14 -0.20
CA VAL A 389 10.80 4.35 -0.69
C VAL A 389 9.52 5.20 -0.62
N ILE A 390 8.78 5.24 -1.72
CA ILE A 390 7.45 5.86 -1.80
C ILE A 390 6.42 4.76 -2.04
N LEU A 391 5.70 4.36 -0.99
CA LEU A 391 4.68 3.32 -1.03
C LEU A 391 3.36 3.86 -1.63
N PRO A 392 2.64 3.06 -2.43
CA PRO A 392 1.45 3.50 -3.15
C PRO A 392 0.23 3.63 -2.23
N GLU A 393 -0.78 4.35 -2.70
CA GLU A 393 -2.06 4.48 -2.01
C GLU A 393 -2.80 3.12 -1.96
N GLY A 394 -3.45 2.84 -0.82
CA GLY A 394 -4.23 1.62 -0.62
C GLY A 394 -3.42 0.32 -0.49
N ILE A 395 -2.10 0.41 -0.27
CA ILE A 395 -1.23 -0.74 0.00
C ILE A 395 -1.74 -1.55 1.21
N SER A 396 -1.93 -2.85 1.04
CA SER A 396 -2.52 -3.71 2.08
C SER A 396 -1.54 -4.06 3.20
N GLY A 397 -0.25 -4.17 2.89
CA GLY A 397 0.76 -4.52 3.86
C GLY A 397 2.20 -4.40 3.36
N ILE A 398 3.11 -4.24 4.32
CA ILE A 398 4.55 -4.43 4.11
C ILE A 398 4.89 -5.83 4.60
N ALA A 399 5.50 -6.65 3.76
CA ALA A 399 5.70 -8.06 4.07
C ALA A 399 6.68 -8.33 5.23
N THR A 400 6.62 -9.53 5.79
CA THR A 400 7.63 -10.06 6.72
C THR A 400 9.03 -9.94 6.11
N GLN A 401 9.94 -9.29 6.83
CA GLN A 401 11.29 -8.91 6.37
C GLN A 401 11.34 -8.10 5.05
N GLY A 402 10.25 -7.42 4.68
CA GLY A 402 10.06 -6.79 3.37
C GLY A 402 11.18 -5.86 2.92
N PHE A 403 11.67 -4.99 3.81
CA PHE A 403 12.82 -4.09 3.60
C PHE A 403 14.00 -4.43 4.54
N ALA A 404 14.03 -5.63 5.14
CA ALA A 404 15.03 -5.98 6.15
C ALA A 404 16.46 -5.84 5.61
N THR A 405 17.38 -5.43 6.50
CA THR A 405 18.80 -5.18 6.23
C THR A 405 19.06 -4.24 5.05
N CYS A 406 18.31 -3.13 4.96
CA CYS A 406 18.60 -2.01 4.05
C CYS A 406 19.26 -0.85 4.82
N PRO A 407 20.56 -0.92 5.17
CA PRO A 407 21.20 0.03 6.09
C PRO A 407 21.25 1.49 5.58
N SER A 408 21.11 1.71 4.28
CA SER A 408 21.07 3.04 3.67
C SER A 408 19.68 3.70 3.66
N LEU A 409 18.62 2.98 4.07
CA LEU A 409 17.24 3.45 3.99
C LEU A 409 16.98 4.52 5.06
N THR A 410 16.87 5.78 4.64
CA THR A 410 16.66 6.94 5.50
C THR A 410 15.22 7.46 5.45
N GLU A 411 14.48 7.17 4.38
CA GLU A 411 13.16 7.74 4.12
C GLU A 411 12.15 6.68 3.68
N VAL A 412 11.02 6.60 4.37
CA VAL A 412 9.86 5.78 4.02
C VAL A 412 8.63 6.66 4.05
N SER A 413 7.94 6.76 2.93
CA SER A 413 6.72 7.57 2.78
C SER A 413 5.58 6.76 2.19
N PHE A 414 4.34 7.18 2.45
CA PHE A 414 3.10 6.55 2.00
C PHE A 414 2.27 7.59 1.25
N ARG A 415 1.70 7.24 0.09
CA ARG A 415 0.74 8.10 -0.60
C ARG A 415 -0.65 7.94 0.01
N GLY A 416 -0.99 8.80 0.96
CA GLY A 416 -2.32 8.83 1.58
C GLY A 416 -2.58 7.66 2.53
N SER A 417 -3.86 7.38 2.77
CA SER A 417 -4.35 6.38 3.73
C SER A 417 -4.27 4.94 3.21
N SER A 418 -4.33 3.96 4.12
CA SER A 418 -4.40 2.54 3.75
C SER A 418 -5.34 1.77 4.69
N ASN A 419 -6.35 1.11 4.10
CA ASN A 419 -7.36 0.38 4.86
C ASN A 419 -6.77 -0.90 5.47
N ASN A 420 -6.65 -0.93 6.81
CA ASN A 420 -6.12 -2.06 7.58
C ASN A 420 -4.65 -2.42 7.30
N LEU A 421 -3.78 -1.42 7.10
CA LEU A 421 -2.36 -1.65 6.81
C LEU A 421 -1.68 -2.54 7.88
N VAL A 422 -1.01 -3.60 7.43
CA VAL A 422 -0.17 -4.49 8.26
C VAL A 422 1.30 -4.27 7.93
N ILE A 423 2.12 -3.91 8.93
CA ILE A 423 3.58 -3.91 8.80
C ILE A 423 4.10 -5.23 9.38
N GLY A 424 4.53 -6.13 8.51
CA GLY A 424 4.91 -7.50 8.87
C GLY A 424 6.13 -7.62 9.77
N GLY A 425 6.30 -8.82 10.36
CA GLY A 425 7.40 -9.10 11.29
C GLY A 425 8.77 -8.81 10.68
N GLN A 426 9.64 -8.12 11.42
CA GLN A 426 10.98 -7.69 10.99
C GLN A 426 11.03 -6.85 9.70
N ALA A 427 9.92 -6.24 9.26
CA ALA A 427 9.81 -5.51 7.99
C ALA A 427 10.97 -4.53 7.70
N PHE A 428 11.42 -3.77 8.70
CA PHE A 428 12.51 -2.79 8.61
C PHE A 428 13.72 -3.15 9.51
N SER A 429 13.79 -4.36 10.08
CA SER A 429 14.89 -4.77 10.96
C SER A 429 16.24 -4.64 10.25
N GLY A 430 17.18 -3.92 10.85
CA GLY A 430 18.49 -3.61 10.26
C GLY A 430 18.53 -2.46 9.23
N CYS A 431 17.45 -1.68 9.08
CA CYS A 431 17.47 -0.41 8.33
C CYS A 431 18.11 0.73 9.14
N SER A 432 19.40 0.59 9.45
CA SER A 432 20.13 1.48 10.39
C SER A 432 20.15 2.97 10.01
N GLY A 433 19.83 3.34 8.77
CA GLY A 433 19.70 4.74 8.33
C GLY A 433 18.39 5.41 8.74
N LEU A 434 17.36 4.66 9.13
CA LEU A 434 16.01 5.20 9.37
C LEU A 434 15.97 5.94 10.71
N SER A 435 15.80 7.27 10.66
CA SER A 435 15.78 8.14 11.85
C SER A 435 14.39 8.50 12.34
N SER A 436 13.41 8.54 11.43
CA SER A 436 12.00 8.76 11.73
C SER A 436 11.11 7.98 10.78
N ILE A 437 9.86 7.74 11.16
CA ILE A 437 8.82 7.24 10.24
C ILE A 437 7.46 7.83 10.60
N THR A 438 6.70 8.24 9.58
CA THR A 438 5.29 8.62 9.72
C THR A 438 4.43 7.49 9.16
N LEU A 439 3.51 6.99 9.98
CA LEU A 439 2.63 5.88 9.68
C LEU A 439 1.28 6.42 9.15
N PRO A 440 0.69 5.82 8.09
CA PRO A 440 -0.53 6.34 7.48
C PRO A 440 -1.78 6.01 8.29
N GLU A 441 -2.80 6.85 8.12
CA GLU A 441 -4.16 6.63 8.64
C GLU A 441 -4.70 5.25 8.19
N GLY A 442 -5.37 4.55 9.10
CA GLY A 442 -5.95 3.21 8.87
C GLY A 442 -5.03 2.02 9.19
N ILE A 443 -3.83 2.23 9.74
CA ILE A 443 -2.93 1.16 10.21
C ILE A 443 -3.59 0.25 11.26
N LYS A 444 -3.40 -1.07 11.11
CA LYS A 444 -3.97 -2.13 11.96
C LYS A 444 -2.94 -2.84 12.82
N GLU A 445 -1.77 -3.14 12.27
CA GLU A 445 -0.79 -4.02 12.92
C GLU A 445 0.66 -3.59 12.64
N ILE A 446 1.49 -3.63 13.67
CA ILE A 446 2.96 -3.54 13.60
C ILE A 446 3.52 -4.84 14.19
N GLY A 447 3.85 -5.77 13.31
CA GLY A 447 4.25 -7.14 13.62
C GLY A 447 5.61 -7.29 14.30
N GLY A 448 5.86 -8.49 14.82
CA GLY A 448 6.97 -8.74 15.73
C GLY A 448 8.34 -8.30 15.20
N SER A 449 9.06 -7.50 16.00
CA SER A 449 10.38 -6.95 15.68
C SER A 449 10.45 -6.07 14.41
N ALA A 450 9.34 -5.52 13.91
CA ALA A 450 9.29 -4.74 12.66
C ALA A 450 10.38 -3.66 12.53
N PHE A 451 10.62 -2.88 13.59
CA PHE A 451 11.61 -1.80 13.71
C PHE A 451 12.70 -2.12 14.75
N SER A 452 12.95 -3.41 15.02
CA SER A 452 13.91 -3.83 16.05
C SER A 452 15.35 -3.49 15.67
N GLY A 453 16.11 -2.98 16.65
CA GLY A 453 17.53 -2.63 16.52
C GLY A 453 17.82 -1.32 15.78
N LEU A 454 16.80 -0.51 15.49
CA LEU A 454 16.98 0.77 14.80
C LEU A 454 17.40 1.86 15.79
N SER A 455 18.65 1.82 16.24
CA SER A 455 19.21 2.74 17.24
C SER A 455 19.15 4.23 16.85
N ASN A 456 19.01 4.53 15.55
CA ASN A 456 18.87 5.88 15.03
C ASN A 456 17.40 6.35 14.93
N LEU A 457 16.42 5.44 15.06
CA LEU A 457 14.99 5.76 15.00
C LEU A 457 14.58 6.49 16.29
N THR A 458 14.62 7.82 16.27
CA THR A 458 14.33 8.69 17.42
C THR A 458 12.86 9.07 17.55
N GLU A 459 12.08 8.92 16.48
CA GLU A 459 10.73 9.43 16.33
C GLU A 459 9.85 8.46 15.52
N VAL A 460 8.63 8.19 15.99
CA VAL A 460 7.61 7.42 15.24
C VAL A 460 6.30 8.18 15.35
N ASN A 461 5.86 8.74 14.22
CA ASN A 461 4.62 9.51 14.15
C ASN A 461 3.47 8.58 13.77
N PHE A 462 2.64 8.27 14.76
CA PHE A 462 1.40 7.52 14.58
C PHE A 462 0.28 8.42 14.03
N PRO A 463 -0.65 7.86 13.24
CA PRO A 463 -1.82 8.59 12.73
C PRO A 463 -2.81 8.97 13.85
N GLN A 464 -3.72 9.91 13.57
CA GLN A 464 -4.81 10.20 14.52
C GLN A 464 -5.85 9.07 14.56
N THR A 465 -6.10 8.41 13.41
CA THR A 465 -7.00 7.26 13.30
C THR A 465 -6.28 6.00 12.83
N VAL A 466 -6.29 5.00 13.70
CA VAL A 466 -5.90 3.62 13.39
C VAL A 466 -7.09 2.86 12.83
N SER A 467 -6.94 1.56 12.52
CA SER A 467 -8.05 0.73 12.05
C SER A 467 -9.25 0.73 13.02
N ALA A 468 -10.44 0.46 12.50
CA ALA A 468 -11.65 0.35 13.33
C ALA A 468 -11.59 -0.81 14.35
N GLU A 469 -10.76 -1.83 14.08
CA GLU A 469 -10.46 -2.93 15.01
C GLU A 469 -9.39 -2.54 16.07
N GLY A 470 -8.78 -1.36 15.93
CA GLY A 470 -7.69 -0.85 16.75
C GLY A 470 -6.30 -1.06 16.14
N LEU A 471 -5.27 -0.73 16.92
CA LEU A 471 -3.86 -0.95 16.57
C LEU A 471 -3.20 -1.97 17.49
N GLN A 472 -2.66 -3.04 16.90
CA GLN A 472 -1.82 -4.02 17.57
C GLN A 472 -0.33 -3.70 17.34
N ILE A 473 0.44 -3.55 18.42
CA ILE A 473 1.90 -3.45 18.38
C ILE A 473 2.46 -4.75 18.96
N ASP A 474 3.09 -5.58 18.14
CA ASP A 474 3.48 -6.95 18.48
C ASP A 474 4.87 -7.02 19.16
N ASN A 475 5.26 -8.24 19.55
CA ASN A 475 6.43 -8.55 20.35
C ASN A 475 7.73 -7.95 19.78
N ALA A 476 8.47 -7.23 20.61
CA ALA A 476 9.74 -6.56 20.28
C ALA A 476 9.68 -5.55 19.09
N ALA A 477 8.49 -5.11 18.65
CA ALA A 477 8.30 -4.26 17.47
C ALA A 477 9.27 -3.08 17.33
N PHE A 478 9.49 -2.31 18.39
CA PHE A 478 10.42 -1.17 18.46
C PHE A 478 11.57 -1.41 19.45
N SER A 479 11.94 -2.65 19.72
CA SER A 479 12.98 -2.94 20.71
C SER A 479 14.36 -2.44 20.27
N ASN A 480 15.15 -1.90 21.19
CA ASN A 480 16.47 -1.33 20.96
C ASN A 480 16.47 -0.21 19.90
N THR A 481 15.44 0.64 19.92
CA THR A 481 15.34 1.85 19.08
C THR A 481 15.85 3.09 19.80
N GLY A 482 16.12 4.16 19.04
CA GLY A 482 16.59 5.46 19.55
C GLY A 482 15.51 6.35 20.17
N LEU A 483 14.27 5.87 20.30
CA LEU A 483 13.09 6.66 20.67
C LEU A 483 13.33 7.52 21.92
N THR A 484 13.08 8.83 21.79
CA THR A 484 13.26 9.81 22.88
C THR A 484 11.94 10.13 23.59
N SER A 485 10.84 10.09 22.84
CA SER A 485 9.45 10.22 23.27
C SER A 485 8.59 9.16 22.57
N LEU A 486 7.46 8.81 23.17
CA LEU A 486 6.45 7.91 22.59
C LEU A 486 5.07 8.49 22.82
N SER A 487 4.37 8.87 21.76
CA SER A 487 2.94 9.21 21.80
C SER A 487 2.15 8.11 21.09
N LEU A 488 1.36 7.35 21.85
CA LEU A 488 0.55 6.25 21.33
C LEU A 488 -0.84 6.77 20.89
N PRO A 489 -1.33 6.36 19.70
CA PRO A 489 -2.57 6.87 19.15
C PRO A 489 -3.79 6.34 19.90
N MET A 490 -4.96 6.86 19.54
CA MET A 490 -6.23 6.33 20.04
C MET A 490 -6.43 4.88 19.61
N ASN A 491 -7.20 4.10 20.39
CA ASN A 491 -7.63 2.74 20.05
C ASN A 491 -6.49 1.70 19.88
N VAL A 492 -5.33 1.89 20.51
CA VAL A 492 -4.32 0.82 20.66
C VAL A 492 -4.86 -0.31 21.55
N THR A 493 -4.87 -1.55 21.04
CA THR A 493 -5.45 -2.73 21.73
C THR A 493 -4.44 -3.49 22.58
N SER A 494 -3.17 -3.52 22.19
CA SER A 494 -2.18 -4.35 22.86
C SER A 494 -0.76 -3.89 22.61
N LEU A 495 0.03 -3.82 23.68
CA LEU A 495 1.47 -3.66 23.63
C LEU A 495 2.14 -5.04 23.86
N GLY A 496 2.69 -5.60 22.79
CA GLY A 496 3.32 -6.92 22.73
C GLY A 496 4.58 -7.04 23.60
N ALA A 497 4.98 -8.28 23.92
CA ALA A 497 6.05 -8.50 24.88
C ALA A 497 7.38 -7.89 24.37
N SER A 498 8.08 -7.16 25.23
CA SER A 498 9.29 -6.40 24.89
C SER A 498 9.14 -5.33 23.79
N CYS A 499 7.93 -4.88 23.41
CA CYS A 499 7.78 -4.02 22.21
C CYS A 499 8.56 -2.69 22.25
N PHE A 500 8.87 -2.12 23.42
CA PHE A 500 9.78 -0.97 23.61
C PHE A 500 10.97 -1.31 24.54
N ASN A 501 11.34 -2.59 24.66
CA ASN A 501 12.50 -3.05 25.44
C ASN A 501 13.80 -2.48 24.84
N GLY A 502 14.68 -1.91 25.66
CA GLY A 502 15.95 -1.34 25.22
C GLY A 502 15.87 0.06 24.62
N CYS A 503 14.72 0.74 24.68
CA CYS A 503 14.60 2.16 24.32
C CYS A 503 15.23 3.04 25.40
N THR A 504 16.56 2.99 25.54
CA THR A 504 17.31 3.61 26.65
C THR A 504 17.21 5.12 26.73
N GLN A 505 16.88 5.78 25.60
CA GLN A 505 16.69 7.21 25.47
C GLN A 505 15.26 7.68 25.79
N LEU A 506 14.31 6.75 25.93
CA LEU A 506 12.88 7.05 26.07
C LEU A 506 12.61 7.76 27.41
N SER A 507 12.10 8.99 27.32
CA SER A 507 11.99 9.92 28.45
C SER A 507 10.54 10.32 28.76
N THR A 508 9.67 10.37 27.76
CA THR A 508 8.23 10.61 27.89
C THR A 508 7.44 9.49 27.20
N ILE A 509 6.33 9.10 27.83
CA ILE A 509 5.36 8.15 27.29
C ILE A 509 3.97 8.77 27.50
N GLU A 510 3.27 9.01 26.40
CA GLU A 510 1.92 9.54 26.35
C GLU A 510 0.99 8.52 25.69
N TRP A 511 -0.15 8.24 26.31
CA TRP A 511 -1.12 7.28 25.82
C TRP A 511 -2.49 7.67 26.38
N ALA A 512 -3.24 8.52 25.66
CA ALA A 512 -4.43 9.16 26.21
C ALA A 512 -5.68 8.27 26.21
N ALA A 513 -5.90 7.50 25.14
CA ALA A 513 -7.14 6.75 24.91
C ALA A 513 -6.87 5.36 24.27
N PRO A 514 -6.50 4.33 25.05
CA PRO A 514 -6.38 2.96 24.55
C PRO A 514 -7.73 2.40 24.07
N ALA A 515 -7.70 1.27 23.37
CA ALA A 515 -8.92 0.51 23.12
C ALA A 515 -9.52 -0.03 24.43
N LYS A 516 -10.83 -0.25 24.45
CA LYS A 516 -11.51 -0.89 25.58
C LYS A 516 -11.01 -2.33 25.73
N ASN A 517 -10.48 -2.65 26.92
CA ASN A 517 -9.80 -3.91 27.27
C ASN A 517 -8.34 -4.04 26.78
N ALA A 518 -7.61 -2.93 26.66
CA ALA A 518 -6.21 -2.98 26.24
C ALA A 518 -5.29 -3.74 27.23
N THR A 519 -4.23 -4.35 26.70
CA THR A 519 -3.25 -5.13 27.48
C THR A 519 -1.82 -4.61 27.33
N ILE A 520 -1.03 -4.69 28.41
CA ILE A 520 0.42 -4.48 28.39
C ILE A 520 1.09 -5.81 28.72
N ASN A 521 1.77 -6.39 27.74
CA ASN A 521 2.39 -7.70 27.87
C ASN A 521 3.75 -7.59 28.60
N SER A 522 4.46 -8.70 28.80
CA SER A 522 5.72 -8.74 29.57
C SER A 522 6.84 -7.87 28.99
N TYR A 523 7.62 -7.21 29.84
CA TYR A 523 8.86 -6.49 29.52
C TYR A 523 8.72 -5.28 28.56
N VAL A 524 7.50 -4.75 28.36
CA VAL A 524 7.20 -3.73 27.32
C VAL A 524 8.17 -2.55 27.36
N PHE A 525 8.44 -1.96 28.53
CA PHE A 525 9.35 -0.79 28.68
C PHE A 525 10.70 -1.14 29.32
N LEU A 526 11.16 -2.39 29.25
CA LEU A 526 12.38 -2.82 29.94
C LEU A 526 13.60 -1.97 29.53
N GLY A 527 14.31 -1.42 30.52
CA GLY A 527 15.48 -0.57 30.30
C GLY A 527 15.19 0.86 29.80
N SER A 528 13.92 1.27 29.70
CA SER A 528 13.51 2.66 29.40
C SER A 528 13.77 3.58 30.59
N ASN A 529 15.05 3.87 30.84
CA ASN A 529 15.52 4.39 32.13
C ASN A 529 15.37 5.91 32.31
N GLN A 530 15.08 6.68 31.25
CA GLN A 530 14.87 8.13 31.36
C GLN A 530 13.42 8.50 31.70
N VAL A 531 12.46 7.56 31.58
CA VAL A 531 11.05 7.78 31.95
C VAL A 531 10.93 7.97 33.47
N LYS A 532 10.57 9.19 33.89
CA LYS A 532 10.40 9.56 35.31
C LYS A 532 8.98 9.39 35.84
N ARG A 533 7.98 9.58 34.97
CA ARG A 533 6.54 9.52 35.27
C ARG A 533 5.87 8.62 34.22
N LEU A 534 5.04 7.68 34.66
CA LEU A 534 4.22 6.84 33.78
C LEU A 534 2.77 6.83 34.27
N VAL A 535 1.83 7.21 33.42
CA VAL A 535 0.40 7.05 33.67
C VAL A 535 -0.08 5.90 32.80
N ILE A 536 -0.60 4.84 33.40
CA ILE A 536 -1.29 3.78 32.67
C ILE A 536 -2.76 4.22 32.50
N PRO A 537 -3.26 4.40 31.26
CA PRO A 537 -4.56 5.03 31.01
C PRO A 537 -5.77 4.13 31.28
N GLU A 538 -6.92 4.77 31.52
CA GLU A 538 -8.22 4.10 31.59
C GLU A 538 -8.53 3.39 30.26
N GLY A 539 -9.06 2.18 30.36
CA GLY A 539 -9.25 1.25 29.24
C GLY A 539 -8.25 0.09 29.22
N VAL A 540 -7.07 0.25 29.84
CA VAL A 540 -6.15 -0.86 30.12
C VAL A 540 -6.72 -1.74 31.23
N VAL A 541 -6.87 -3.04 30.96
CA VAL A 541 -7.45 -4.01 31.92
C VAL A 541 -6.45 -5.02 32.46
N LYS A 542 -5.29 -5.19 31.80
CA LYS A 542 -4.32 -6.23 32.13
C LYS A 542 -2.88 -5.73 32.01
N LEU A 543 -2.10 -5.95 33.07
CA LEU A 543 -0.64 -5.96 33.03
C LEU A 543 -0.14 -7.41 33.19
N ASP A 544 0.70 -7.89 32.28
CA ASP A 544 1.36 -9.20 32.40
C ASP A 544 2.56 -9.17 33.36
N SER A 545 3.13 -10.35 33.62
CA SER A 545 4.31 -10.52 34.46
C SER A 545 5.47 -9.68 33.93
N GLN A 546 6.06 -8.83 34.77
CA GLN A 546 7.16 -7.91 34.42
C GLN A 546 6.85 -6.93 33.27
N ALA A 547 5.58 -6.59 33.03
CA ALA A 547 5.17 -5.62 32.01
C ALA A 547 5.88 -4.26 32.16
N ILE A 548 5.91 -3.72 33.37
CA ILE A 548 6.64 -2.50 33.74
C ILE A 548 7.87 -2.93 34.57
N GLY A 549 8.93 -3.35 33.88
CA GLY A 549 10.11 -3.96 34.48
C GLY A 549 11.39 -3.14 34.30
N GLN A 550 12.22 -3.07 35.34
CA GLN A 550 13.60 -2.58 35.33
C GLN A 550 13.81 -1.14 34.79
N MET A 551 12.78 -0.30 34.82
CA MET A 551 12.87 1.14 34.52
C MET A 551 13.52 1.84 35.72
N SER A 552 14.83 2.08 35.66
CA SER A 552 15.60 2.48 36.84
C SER A 552 15.37 3.93 37.28
N GLY A 553 14.97 4.83 36.37
CA GLY A 553 14.64 6.24 36.67
C GLY A 553 13.17 6.53 36.97
N LEU A 554 12.28 5.53 36.94
CA LEU A 554 10.84 5.71 37.13
C LEU A 554 10.53 6.05 38.60
N LYS A 555 10.12 7.31 38.84
CA LYS A 555 9.78 7.88 40.15
C LYS A 555 8.31 7.77 40.50
N TYR A 556 7.42 7.95 39.52
CA TYR A 556 5.97 7.91 39.71
C TYR A 556 5.31 6.95 38.70
N ILE A 557 4.40 6.10 39.19
CA ILE A 557 3.48 5.35 38.34
C ILE A 557 2.03 5.47 38.85
N LYS A 558 1.08 5.70 37.92
CA LYS A 558 -0.37 5.64 38.17
C LYS A 558 -1.00 4.44 37.50
N LEU A 559 -1.89 3.73 38.20
CA LEU A 559 -2.70 2.63 37.67
C LEU A 559 -4.18 3.05 37.51
N PRO A 560 -4.89 2.60 36.46
CA PRO A 560 -6.25 3.04 36.14
C PRO A 560 -7.32 2.25 36.90
N SER A 561 -8.52 2.82 36.96
CA SER A 561 -9.72 2.18 37.52
C SER A 561 -10.13 0.90 36.77
N THR A 562 -9.89 0.85 35.45
CA THR A 562 -10.21 -0.31 34.60
C THR A 562 -9.34 -1.55 34.82
N LEU A 563 -8.24 -1.45 35.58
CA LEU A 563 -7.28 -2.54 35.77
C LEU A 563 -7.90 -3.70 36.56
N SER A 564 -8.29 -4.78 35.88
CA SER A 564 -8.85 -5.98 36.51
C SER A 564 -7.79 -7.02 36.88
N THR A 565 -6.68 -7.05 36.13
CA THR A 565 -5.69 -8.15 36.16
C THR A 565 -4.26 -7.63 36.28
N LEU A 566 -3.60 -7.99 37.38
CA LEU A 566 -2.17 -7.76 37.65
C LEU A 566 -1.47 -9.11 37.83
N ASN A 567 -0.53 -9.45 36.95
CA ASN A 567 0.20 -10.71 37.01
C ASN A 567 1.48 -10.63 37.89
N GLN A 568 2.17 -11.76 38.06
CA GLN A 568 3.30 -11.88 38.98
C GLN A 568 4.44 -10.95 38.56
N PHE A 569 4.85 -10.07 39.46
CA PHE A 569 5.81 -9.00 39.24
C PHE A 569 5.45 -8.07 38.07
N SER A 570 4.18 -7.77 37.77
CA SER A 570 3.84 -6.77 36.74
C SER A 570 4.57 -5.43 36.90
N LEU A 571 4.89 -5.03 38.13
CA LEU A 571 5.79 -3.92 38.45
C LEU A 571 7.09 -4.48 39.06
N HIS A 572 8.19 -4.54 38.30
CA HIS A 572 9.40 -5.29 38.68
C HIS A 572 10.67 -4.43 38.74
N VAL A 573 11.40 -4.45 39.87
CA VAL A 573 12.72 -3.83 40.05
C VAL A 573 12.73 -2.34 39.66
N LEU A 574 11.68 -1.60 40.08
CA LEU A 574 11.56 -0.16 39.90
C LEU A 574 12.35 0.55 41.01
N ARG A 575 13.67 0.69 40.81
CA ARG A 575 14.64 1.02 41.88
C ARG A 575 14.55 2.45 42.43
N SER A 576 14.09 3.41 41.62
CA SER A 576 13.92 4.81 42.02
C SER A 576 12.46 5.21 42.20
N LEU A 577 11.56 4.23 42.35
CA LEU A 577 10.14 4.49 42.55
C LEU A 577 9.94 5.20 43.88
N GLU A 578 9.39 6.41 43.83
CA GLU A 578 9.05 7.22 44.99
C GLU A 578 7.56 7.09 45.30
N VAL A 579 6.71 7.07 44.27
CA VAL A 579 5.26 7.01 44.42
C VAL A 579 4.60 5.97 43.52
N LEU A 580 3.73 5.17 44.13
CA LEU A 580 2.77 4.30 43.47
C LEU A 580 1.36 4.83 43.70
N ASP A 581 0.74 5.40 42.67
CA ASP A 581 -0.64 5.90 42.71
C ASP A 581 -1.62 4.82 42.24
N MET A 582 -2.41 4.34 43.19
CA MET A 582 -3.53 3.40 43.00
C MET A 582 -4.84 4.00 43.52
N SER A 583 -4.94 5.34 43.61
CA SER A 583 -6.12 6.05 44.10
C SER A 583 -7.37 5.83 43.23
N ALA A 584 -7.20 5.54 41.94
CA ALA A 584 -8.28 5.19 41.01
C ALA A 584 -8.72 3.72 41.11
N VAL A 585 -7.91 2.83 41.71
CA VAL A 585 -8.12 1.38 41.61
C VAL A 585 -9.08 0.88 42.69
N THR A 586 -10.19 0.26 42.27
CA THR A 586 -11.30 -0.10 43.18
C THR A 586 -11.56 -1.62 43.28
N THR A 587 -11.41 -2.40 42.21
CA THR A 587 -11.91 -3.79 42.15
C THR A 587 -11.01 -4.82 41.42
N CYS A 588 -9.69 -4.69 41.46
CA CYS A 588 -8.77 -5.68 40.86
C CYS A 588 -8.72 -6.99 41.68
N GLU A 589 -9.02 -8.13 41.05
CA GLU A 589 -9.16 -9.43 41.71
C GLU A 589 -7.86 -9.94 42.37
N ASN A 590 -6.69 -9.52 41.89
CA ASN A 590 -5.41 -10.07 42.34
C ASN A 590 -4.88 -9.39 43.62
N PHE A 591 -5.54 -8.34 44.11
CA PHE A 591 -5.24 -7.77 45.42
C PHE A 591 -5.83 -8.59 46.59
N SER A 592 -7.05 -9.13 46.42
CA SER A 592 -7.81 -9.83 47.47
C SER A 592 -7.48 -11.33 47.63
N LYS A 593 -6.71 -11.92 46.70
CA LYS A 593 -6.30 -13.33 46.72
C LYS A 593 -5.30 -13.60 47.86
N THR A 594 -5.82 -14.07 49.01
CA THR A 594 -5.07 -14.35 50.24
C THR A 594 -5.08 -15.86 50.55
N ALA A 595 -3.94 -16.38 51.05
CA ALA A 595 -3.75 -17.70 51.65
C ALA A 595 -4.11 -18.95 50.79
N GLY A 596 -3.07 -19.70 50.38
CA GLY A 596 -3.23 -21.01 49.74
C GLY A 596 -1.87 -21.64 49.42
N THR A 597 -1.26 -21.23 48.32
CA THR A 597 0.06 -21.70 47.86
C THR A 597 0.82 -20.58 47.15
N GLN A 598 1.94 -20.14 47.75
CA GLN A 598 2.80 -19.01 47.33
C GLN A 598 2.09 -17.63 47.32
N GLU A 599 2.81 -16.60 47.76
CA GLU A 599 2.30 -15.23 47.80
C GLU A 599 2.38 -14.58 46.43
N TYR A 600 1.27 -14.04 45.92
CA TYR A 600 1.21 -13.46 44.59
C TYR A 600 1.77 -12.03 44.56
N GLN A 601 3.10 -11.92 44.51
CA GLN A 601 3.84 -10.66 44.48
C GLN A 601 3.74 -10.01 43.10
N TRP A 602 2.85 -9.03 42.91
CA TRP A 602 2.71 -8.23 41.68
C TRP A 602 3.65 -6.99 41.67
N LEU A 603 4.06 -6.52 42.83
CA LEU A 603 5.02 -5.42 43.04
C LEU A 603 6.33 -5.97 43.63
N ASN A 604 7.44 -5.70 42.95
CA ASN A 604 8.81 -5.87 43.43
C ASN A 604 9.54 -4.51 43.32
N ALA A 605 9.15 -3.57 44.18
CA ALA A 605 9.75 -2.25 44.32
C ALA A 605 9.50 -1.70 45.74
N SER A 606 10.19 -0.62 46.11
CA SER A 606 10.12 0.01 47.44
C SER A 606 9.73 1.48 47.34
N PRO A 607 8.47 1.82 46.98
CA PRO A 607 8.01 3.20 46.93
C PRO A 607 8.09 3.88 48.31
N LYS A 608 8.38 5.19 48.37
CA LYS A 608 8.25 5.99 49.60
C LYS A 608 6.79 6.04 50.06
N ILE A 609 5.86 6.21 49.11
CA ILE A 609 4.42 6.41 49.35
C ILE A 609 3.59 5.55 48.39
N ILE A 610 2.55 4.90 48.91
CA ILE A 610 1.51 4.22 48.14
C ILE A 610 0.16 4.90 48.39
N TYR A 611 -0.45 5.49 47.36
CA TYR A 611 -1.78 6.10 47.46
C TYR A 611 -2.87 5.08 47.11
N LEU A 612 -3.88 4.94 47.96
CA LEU A 612 -4.94 3.92 47.85
C LEU A 612 -6.34 4.54 47.92
N SER A 613 -7.26 4.00 47.12
CA SER A 613 -8.66 4.47 47.02
C SER A 613 -9.45 4.38 48.34
N ASN A 614 -9.29 3.28 49.09
CA ASN A 614 -10.09 2.93 50.27
C ASN A 614 -9.35 2.00 51.25
N THR A 615 -9.98 1.70 52.39
CA THR A 615 -9.43 0.89 53.48
C THR A 615 -9.47 -0.62 53.23
N ASP A 616 -10.16 -1.11 52.21
CA ASP A 616 -10.07 -2.53 51.78
C ASP A 616 -8.82 -2.77 50.93
N MET A 617 -8.47 -1.81 50.08
CA MET A 617 -7.18 -1.76 49.39
C MET A 617 -6.01 -1.65 50.38
N GLU A 618 -6.16 -0.90 51.47
CA GLU A 618 -5.16 -0.86 52.56
C GLU A 618 -4.86 -2.27 53.11
N LYS A 619 -5.89 -3.04 53.48
CA LYS A 619 -5.73 -4.43 53.97
C LYS A 619 -4.98 -5.32 52.98
N ALA A 620 -5.25 -5.14 51.69
CA ALA A 620 -4.59 -5.89 50.62
C ALA A 620 -3.10 -5.54 50.44
N VAL A 621 -2.67 -4.34 50.86
CA VAL A 621 -1.29 -3.83 50.76
C VAL A 621 -0.51 -4.04 52.07
N ALA A 622 -1.12 -3.73 53.22
CA ALA A 622 -0.52 -3.87 54.55
C ALA A 622 -0.08 -5.31 54.87
N ASN A 623 -0.88 -6.31 54.47
CA ASN A 623 -0.54 -7.73 54.60
C ASN A 623 0.78 -8.12 53.92
N ARG A 624 1.25 -7.34 52.95
CA ARG A 624 2.44 -7.62 52.11
C ARG A 624 3.72 -6.96 52.63
N LYS A 625 3.65 -6.17 53.71
CA LYS A 625 4.80 -5.55 54.40
C LYS A 625 5.75 -4.75 53.49
N TYR A 626 5.21 -3.96 52.56
CA TYR A 626 6.02 -3.00 51.82
C TYR A 626 6.62 -1.96 52.79
N ASN A 627 7.90 -1.63 52.63
CA ASN A 627 8.56 -0.57 53.41
C ASN A 627 8.21 0.81 52.81
N ALA A 628 6.93 1.16 52.91
CA ALA A 628 6.32 2.34 52.31
C ALA A 628 5.35 2.99 53.30
N SER A 629 5.17 4.30 53.18
CA SER A 629 4.06 5.00 53.84
C SER A 629 2.79 4.77 53.01
N ILE A 630 1.66 4.52 53.64
CA ILE A 630 0.39 4.28 52.94
C ILE A 630 -0.50 5.51 53.11
N ALA A 631 -1.18 5.95 52.05
CA ALA A 631 -2.01 7.15 52.05
C ALA A 631 -3.39 6.85 51.44
N VAL A 632 -4.39 6.62 52.30
CA VAL A 632 -5.75 6.24 51.91
C VAL A 632 -6.60 7.50 51.66
N VAL A 633 -6.94 7.75 50.39
CA VAL A 633 -7.65 8.98 49.97
C VAL A 633 -9.11 9.05 50.42
N ASN A 634 -9.66 7.95 50.96
CA ASN A 634 -11.04 7.86 51.47
C ASN A 634 -12.09 8.38 50.47
N GLY A 635 -11.95 7.99 49.20
CA GLY A 635 -12.84 8.43 48.11
C GLY A 635 -12.60 9.86 47.59
N GLY A 636 -11.45 10.47 47.88
CA GLY A 636 -10.94 11.62 47.14
C GLY A 636 -10.07 11.24 45.93
N THR A 637 -9.65 12.23 45.16
CA THR A 637 -8.78 12.10 43.97
C THR A 637 -7.75 13.23 43.93
N PHE A 638 -6.61 13.01 43.28
CA PHE A 638 -5.58 14.03 43.10
C PHE A 638 -5.79 14.83 41.80
N PRO A 639 -5.58 16.16 41.82
CA PRO A 639 -5.38 16.97 40.62
C PRO A 639 -4.27 16.42 39.71
N GLU A 640 -4.37 16.61 38.40
CA GLU A 640 -3.42 16.00 37.44
C GLU A 640 -2.00 16.58 37.54
N ASP A 641 -1.91 17.86 37.92
CA ASP A 641 -0.71 18.66 38.15
C ASP A 641 -0.05 18.41 39.53
N THR A 642 -0.61 17.52 40.36
CA THR A 642 -0.07 17.17 41.68
C THR A 642 1.40 16.75 41.60
N ASP A 643 2.27 17.49 42.29
CA ASP A 643 3.66 17.07 42.51
C ASP A 643 3.73 15.98 43.59
N PHE A 644 4.05 14.78 43.13
CA PHE A 644 4.22 13.59 43.96
C PHE A 644 5.69 13.35 44.39
N THR A 645 6.63 14.24 44.06
CA THR A 645 8.06 14.04 44.32
C THR A 645 8.58 14.70 45.60
N THR A 646 7.73 15.42 46.33
CA THR A 646 8.06 16.01 47.64
C THR A 646 8.11 14.96 48.77
N ASP A 647 8.76 15.27 49.90
CA ASP A 647 8.75 14.43 51.11
C ASP A 647 7.48 14.62 51.98
N HIS A 648 6.46 15.31 51.45
CA HIS A 648 5.14 15.46 52.06
C HIS A 648 4.07 14.68 51.29
N LEU A 649 2.97 14.32 51.96
CA LEU A 649 1.82 13.71 51.31
C LEU A 649 1.09 14.74 50.45
N ALA A 650 0.75 14.36 49.23
CA ALA A 650 -0.04 15.17 48.31
C ALA A 650 -1.42 15.52 48.89
N THR A 651 -2.02 16.63 48.47
CA THR A 651 -3.36 17.06 48.88
C THR A 651 -4.42 16.46 47.95
N PRO A 652 -5.26 15.52 48.40
CA PRO A 652 -6.39 15.05 47.62
C PRO A 652 -7.54 16.06 47.65
N THR A 653 -8.44 15.94 46.68
CA THR A 653 -9.70 16.68 46.59
C THR A 653 -10.88 15.71 46.64
N LYS A 654 -12.06 16.15 47.07
CA LYS A 654 -13.27 15.30 47.10
C LYS A 654 -14.52 16.16 46.96
N ALA A 655 -15.38 15.83 46.01
CA ALA A 655 -16.60 16.60 45.75
C ALA A 655 -17.47 16.72 47.01
N ASN A 656 -17.89 17.94 47.35
CA ASN A 656 -18.66 18.31 48.55
C ASN A 656 -17.99 18.07 49.92
N TYR A 657 -16.70 17.70 49.96
CA TYR A 657 -15.94 17.62 51.21
C TYR A 657 -14.75 18.59 51.21
N LYS A 658 -14.44 19.13 52.38
CA LYS A 658 -13.23 19.91 52.66
C LYS A 658 -12.18 18.96 53.21
N PHE A 659 -10.96 19.03 52.67
CA PHE A 659 -9.84 18.27 53.18
C PHE A 659 -9.38 18.85 54.52
N LEU A 660 -9.34 18.03 55.57
CA LEU A 660 -8.87 18.42 56.90
C LEU A 660 -7.38 18.17 57.11
N GLY A 661 -6.75 17.36 56.25
CA GLY A 661 -5.39 16.88 56.42
C GLY A 661 -5.31 15.35 56.45
N TRP A 662 -4.09 14.85 56.67
CA TRP A 662 -3.78 13.43 56.77
C TRP A 662 -3.70 13.00 58.24
N TYR A 663 -4.41 11.93 58.61
CA TYR A 663 -4.52 11.44 60.00
C TYR A 663 -3.89 10.05 60.13
N GLU A 664 -3.29 9.74 61.29
CA GLU A 664 -2.63 8.44 61.54
C GLU A 664 -3.61 7.32 61.92
N ASN A 665 -4.91 7.63 61.93
CA ASN A 665 -6.02 6.81 62.42
C ASN A 665 -7.25 6.91 61.50
N ALA A 666 -7.92 5.78 61.27
CA ALA A 666 -8.97 5.65 60.25
C ALA A 666 -10.24 6.47 60.53
N ASP A 667 -10.51 6.78 61.80
CA ASP A 667 -11.60 7.64 62.25
C ASP A 667 -11.29 9.15 62.09
N CYS A 668 -10.07 9.50 61.69
CA CYS A 668 -9.62 10.87 61.40
C CYS A 668 -9.84 11.86 62.55
N THR A 669 -9.72 11.40 63.80
CA THR A 669 -9.80 12.24 65.00
C THR A 669 -8.41 12.69 65.48
N GLY A 670 -8.34 13.86 66.12
CA GLY A 670 -7.10 14.44 66.64
C GLY A 670 -6.52 15.53 65.74
N THR A 671 -5.19 15.64 65.71
CA THR A 671 -4.45 16.63 64.91
C THR A 671 -3.90 15.98 63.63
N PRO A 672 -4.04 16.61 62.44
CA PRO A 672 -3.38 16.13 61.23
C PRO A 672 -1.86 16.01 61.36
N ALA A 673 -1.30 14.99 60.73
CA ALA A 673 0.14 14.80 60.60
C ALA A 673 0.74 15.82 59.61
N THR A 674 1.84 16.45 60.02
CA THR A 674 2.58 17.44 59.23
C THR A 674 3.87 16.89 58.62
N THR A 675 4.30 15.69 59.04
CA THR A 675 5.53 15.02 58.59
C THR A 675 5.28 13.55 58.30
N LEU A 676 5.98 13.02 57.28
CA LEU A 676 5.90 11.61 56.90
C LEU A 676 6.73 10.73 57.86
N LYS A 677 6.14 9.63 58.33
CA LYS A 677 6.79 8.59 59.13
C LYS A 677 6.90 7.30 58.30
N THR A 678 8.07 6.69 58.28
CA THR A 678 8.32 5.41 57.60
C THR A 678 7.35 4.33 58.09
N ASN A 679 6.72 3.60 57.16
CA ASN A 679 5.80 2.49 57.41
C ASN A 679 4.52 2.87 58.21
N GLN A 680 4.08 4.13 58.14
CA GLN A 680 2.82 4.61 58.72
C GLN A 680 1.68 4.61 57.68
N THR A 681 0.46 4.22 58.06
CA THR A 681 -0.76 4.54 57.29
C THR A 681 -1.26 5.93 57.66
N TYR A 682 -1.63 6.70 56.65
CA TYR A 682 -2.34 7.96 56.74
C TYR A 682 -3.70 7.87 56.04
N TYR A 683 -4.70 8.52 56.62
CA TYR A 683 -6.08 8.55 56.13
C TYR A 683 -6.46 10.00 55.81
N ALA A 684 -7.06 10.25 54.65
CA ALA A 684 -7.55 11.57 54.29
C ALA A 684 -8.79 11.91 55.13
N GLY A 685 -8.67 12.95 55.97
CA GLY A 685 -9.76 13.48 56.77
C GLY A 685 -10.67 14.40 55.95
N TRP A 686 -11.98 14.22 56.06
CA TRP A 686 -12.98 14.89 55.23
C TRP A 686 -14.10 15.49 56.09
N GLU A 687 -14.20 16.81 56.10
CA GLU A 687 -15.35 17.53 56.65
C GLU A 687 -16.40 17.71 55.55
N ALA A 688 -17.66 17.32 55.82
CA ALA A 688 -18.75 17.59 54.88
C ALA A 688 -18.98 19.10 54.82
N LYS A 689 -18.90 19.69 53.63
CA LYS A 689 -19.10 21.14 53.46
C LYS A 689 -20.54 21.50 53.80
N ALA A 690 -20.75 22.68 54.38
CA ALA A 690 -22.07 23.15 54.77
C ALA A 690 -23.00 23.21 53.53
N ALA A 691 -24.27 22.83 53.70
CA ALA A 691 -25.22 22.87 52.59
C ALA A 691 -25.50 24.33 52.18
N SER A 692 -25.17 24.69 50.95
CA SER A 692 -25.82 25.81 50.27
C SER A 692 -27.26 25.43 49.90
N THR A 693 -28.13 26.42 49.75
CA THR A 693 -29.32 26.27 48.91
C THR A 693 -29.34 27.34 47.83
N ILE A 694 -29.90 26.98 46.67
CA ILE A 694 -30.23 27.92 45.60
C ILE A 694 -31.61 27.57 45.04
N SER A 695 -32.45 28.56 44.81
CA SER A 695 -33.80 28.41 44.28
C SER A 695 -34.15 29.58 43.38
N PHE A 696 -34.75 29.33 42.22
CA PHE A 696 -35.41 30.40 41.46
C PHE A 696 -36.60 30.95 42.25
N ASN A 697 -36.83 32.26 42.14
CA ASN A 697 -37.92 32.94 42.84
C ASN A 697 -39.26 32.66 42.13
N ASP A 698 -40.38 32.60 42.88
CA ASP A 698 -41.69 32.15 42.34
C ASP A 698 -42.17 32.98 41.14
N ASN A 699 -41.88 34.28 41.15
CA ASN A 699 -42.25 35.23 40.09
C ASN A 699 -41.33 35.16 38.84
N PHE A 700 -40.37 34.23 38.77
CA PHE A 700 -39.41 34.16 37.68
C PHE A 700 -40.08 33.72 36.37
N VAL A 701 -40.30 34.69 35.47
CA VAL A 701 -40.76 34.51 34.09
C VAL A 701 -39.57 34.66 33.15
N LEU A 702 -39.40 33.69 32.25
CA LEU A 702 -38.22 33.57 31.40
C LEU A 702 -38.46 33.83 29.90
N ASN A 703 -39.71 33.72 29.44
CA ASN A 703 -40.01 33.76 28.00
C ASN A 703 -39.82 35.17 27.43
N MET A 704 -39.09 35.27 26.32
CA MET A 704 -38.80 36.53 25.65
C MET A 704 -38.82 36.36 24.12
N THR A 705 -38.81 37.48 23.40
CA THR A 705 -38.50 37.50 21.96
C THR A 705 -37.02 37.82 21.79
N TYR A 706 -36.38 37.27 20.76
CA TYR A 706 -34.99 37.53 20.42
C TYR A 706 -34.70 39.04 20.28
N ASN A 707 -33.56 39.49 20.81
CA ASN A 707 -33.20 40.91 20.89
C ASN A 707 -31.72 41.19 20.53
N GLY A 708 -31.04 40.25 19.86
CA GLY A 708 -29.64 40.41 19.45
C GLY A 708 -28.61 40.40 20.58
N SER A 709 -28.98 39.93 21.79
CA SER A 709 -28.09 39.85 22.96
C SER A 709 -28.05 38.44 23.55
N GLU A 710 -26.97 38.09 24.24
CA GLU A 710 -26.89 36.84 25.02
C GLU A 710 -27.91 36.87 26.18
N TYR A 711 -28.59 35.74 26.40
CA TYR A 711 -29.56 35.59 27.47
C TYR A 711 -28.89 35.68 28.86
N THR A 712 -29.45 36.49 29.77
CA THR A 712 -28.93 36.66 31.14
C THR A 712 -30.01 36.45 32.20
N VAL A 713 -29.69 35.69 33.25
CA VAL A 713 -30.50 35.59 34.47
C VAL A 713 -30.10 36.72 35.42
N ASP A 714 -31.01 37.66 35.71
CA ASP A 714 -30.76 38.69 36.72
C ASP A 714 -30.59 38.07 38.12
N THR A 715 -29.71 38.67 38.92
CA THR A 715 -29.53 38.44 40.36
C THR A 715 -30.83 38.45 41.17
N ASP A 716 -31.83 39.26 40.80
CA ASP A 716 -33.13 39.33 41.50
C ASP A 716 -34.04 38.11 41.25
N ASN A 717 -33.69 37.21 40.33
CA ASN A 717 -34.51 36.05 39.95
C ASN A 717 -34.26 34.77 40.77
N TYR A 718 -33.24 34.75 41.63
CA TYR A 718 -32.92 33.58 42.45
C TYR A 718 -32.51 33.99 43.87
N THR A 719 -32.75 33.09 44.83
CA THR A 719 -32.31 33.22 46.21
C THR A 719 -31.21 32.19 46.48
N VAL A 720 -30.12 32.61 47.15
CA VAL A 720 -29.07 31.74 47.67
C VAL A 720 -29.01 31.87 49.19
N THR A 721 -28.86 30.76 49.91
CA THR A 721 -28.49 30.78 51.34
C THR A 721 -27.16 30.06 51.57
N GLY A 722 -26.29 30.70 52.37
CA GLY A 722 -24.88 30.33 52.54
C GLY A 722 -23.97 31.55 52.42
N ASP A 723 -22.68 31.31 52.14
CA ASP A 723 -21.75 32.37 51.71
C ASP A 723 -22.12 32.90 50.32
N GLN A 724 -21.86 34.18 50.07
CA GLN A 724 -22.29 34.86 48.83
C GLN A 724 -21.17 34.89 47.79
N ARG A 725 -21.55 34.73 46.51
CA ARG A 725 -20.72 34.62 45.27
C ARG A 725 -20.28 33.18 44.97
N VAL A 726 -20.08 32.74 43.72
CA VAL A 726 -20.55 33.27 42.43
C VAL A 726 -21.54 32.24 41.88
N VAL A 727 -22.71 32.69 41.42
CA VAL A 727 -23.66 31.80 40.72
C VAL A 727 -23.27 31.72 39.24
N THR A 728 -23.26 30.50 38.73
CA THR A 728 -23.07 30.20 37.30
C THR A 728 -24.27 29.43 36.78
N PHE A 729 -24.62 29.59 35.52
CA PHE A 729 -25.79 28.95 34.92
C PHE A 729 -25.34 27.86 33.95
N ALA A 730 -26.00 26.71 34.00
CA ALA A 730 -25.91 25.69 32.96
C ALA A 730 -27.18 25.74 32.12
N TYR A 731 -27.03 25.56 30.82
CA TYR A 731 -28.09 25.68 29.84
C TYR A 731 -28.17 24.43 28.96
N GLN A 732 -29.38 24.05 28.61
CA GLN A 732 -29.64 23.01 27.61
C GLN A 732 -30.63 23.53 26.56
N ILE A 733 -30.38 23.19 25.31
CA ILE A 733 -31.31 23.37 24.19
C ILE A 733 -32.11 22.10 23.95
N LYS A 734 -33.36 22.23 23.53
CA LYS A 734 -34.22 21.12 23.12
C LYS A 734 -34.06 20.86 21.62
N ASN A 735 -33.80 19.62 21.24
CA ASN A 735 -33.73 19.24 19.82
C ASN A 735 -35.13 18.89 19.27
N GLU A 736 -35.23 18.70 17.94
CA GLU A 736 -36.49 18.39 17.24
C GLU A 736 -37.16 17.08 17.71
N ASN A 737 -36.39 16.14 18.26
CA ASN A 737 -36.90 14.90 18.85
C ASN A 737 -37.47 15.08 20.27
N GLY A 738 -37.36 16.28 20.84
CA GLY A 738 -37.78 16.61 22.20
C GLY A 738 -36.75 16.28 23.30
N GLU A 739 -35.53 15.89 22.92
CA GLU A 739 -34.45 15.59 23.87
C GLU A 739 -33.60 16.84 24.18
N TRP A 740 -32.98 16.86 25.35
CA TRP A 740 -32.22 18.02 25.85
C TRP A 740 -30.70 17.79 25.70
N THR A 741 -29.99 18.81 25.18
CA THR A 741 -28.55 18.77 24.91
C THR A 741 -27.84 19.97 25.56
N ASP A 742 -26.69 19.73 26.22
CA ASP A 742 -25.88 20.78 26.86
C ASP A 742 -25.29 21.78 25.86
N ILE A 743 -25.34 23.07 26.19
CA ILE A 743 -24.70 24.15 25.43
C ILE A 743 -23.67 24.90 26.32
N PRO A 744 -22.55 25.39 25.76
CA PRO A 744 -21.40 25.85 26.56
C PRO A 744 -21.50 27.30 27.08
N SER A 745 -22.49 28.06 26.60
CA SER A 745 -22.75 29.47 26.93
C SER A 745 -24.24 29.67 27.19
N ALA A 746 -24.69 30.89 27.50
CA ALA A 746 -26.13 31.15 27.55
C ALA A 746 -26.71 31.20 26.12
N PRO A 747 -28.03 31.01 25.95
CA PRO A 747 -28.69 31.12 24.66
C PRO A 747 -28.43 32.47 23.97
N VAL A 748 -27.90 32.40 22.75
CA VAL A 748 -27.70 33.53 21.82
C VAL A 748 -28.63 33.44 20.61
N SER A 749 -29.66 32.60 20.69
CA SER A 749 -30.55 32.25 19.59
C SER A 749 -31.96 31.86 20.05
N ALA A 750 -32.93 31.88 19.13
CA ALA A 750 -34.30 31.44 19.40
C ALA A 750 -34.40 29.91 19.56
N GLY A 751 -35.41 29.43 20.31
CA GLY A 751 -35.59 28.00 20.60
C GLY A 751 -36.26 27.73 21.95
N GLU A 752 -36.46 26.44 22.25
CA GLU A 752 -36.82 25.97 23.61
C GLU A 752 -35.55 25.62 24.39
N TYR A 753 -35.42 26.21 25.57
CA TYR A 753 -34.26 26.12 26.44
C TYR A 753 -34.67 25.72 27.85
N ARG A 754 -33.70 25.26 28.63
CA ARG A 754 -33.82 25.20 30.08
C ARG A 754 -32.55 25.64 30.76
N VAL A 755 -32.71 26.31 31.89
CA VAL A 755 -31.62 26.83 32.72
C VAL A 755 -31.68 26.20 34.11
N LYS A 756 -30.52 25.89 34.69
CA LYS A 756 -30.36 25.69 36.13
C LYS A 756 -29.29 26.62 36.68
N ALA A 757 -29.58 27.22 37.84
CA ALA A 757 -28.63 28.05 38.55
C ALA A 757 -27.77 27.16 39.47
N ILE A 758 -26.46 27.34 39.44
CA ILE A 758 -25.48 26.53 40.17
C ILE A 758 -24.60 27.47 41.01
N VAL A 759 -24.65 27.32 42.34
CA VAL A 759 -23.63 27.90 43.22
C VAL A 759 -22.49 26.88 43.36
N LYS A 760 -21.27 27.28 42.96
CA LYS A 760 -20.10 26.41 43.00
C LYS A 760 -19.64 26.18 44.44
N ALA A 761 -19.16 24.97 44.74
CA ALA A 761 -18.61 24.64 46.05
C ALA A 761 -17.36 25.50 46.33
N ASN A 762 -17.28 26.09 47.52
CA ASN A 762 -16.08 26.76 48.03
C ASN A 762 -15.49 25.97 49.21
N ASP A 763 -14.50 26.47 49.95
CA ASP A 763 -13.88 25.69 51.04
C ASP A 763 -14.82 25.39 52.21
N THR A 764 -15.89 26.17 52.38
CA THR A 764 -16.84 26.06 53.49
C THR A 764 -18.16 25.39 53.07
N TYR A 765 -18.65 25.68 51.85
CA TYR A 765 -19.98 25.29 51.38
C TYR A 765 -19.93 24.31 50.19
N ALA A 766 -20.86 23.35 50.21
CA ALA A 766 -21.10 22.39 49.12
C ALA A 766 -21.77 23.09 47.93
N SER A 767 -21.61 22.54 46.73
CA SER A 767 -22.33 23.05 45.56
C SER A 767 -23.81 22.72 45.66
N ALA A 768 -24.67 23.67 45.31
CA ALA A 768 -26.10 23.45 45.14
C ALA A 768 -26.54 23.91 43.75
N GLU A 769 -27.55 23.24 43.21
CA GLU A 769 -28.17 23.62 41.95
C GLU A 769 -29.70 23.58 42.07
N THR A 770 -30.37 24.37 41.23
CA THR A 770 -31.83 24.34 41.09
C THR A 770 -32.26 23.14 40.25
N ASP A 771 -33.53 22.75 40.37
CA ASP A 771 -34.21 22.07 39.28
C ASP A 771 -34.13 22.90 37.99
N TRP A 772 -34.27 22.22 36.84
CA TRP A 772 -34.32 22.88 35.54
C TRP A 772 -35.60 23.72 35.39
N LYS A 773 -35.47 24.99 35.02
CA LYS A 773 -36.57 25.89 34.66
C LYS A 773 -36.58 26.04 33.14
N GLU A 774 -37.63 25.55 32.48
CA GLU A 774 -37.80 25.60 31.02
C GLU A 774 -38.31 26.97 30.54
N PHE A 775 -37.93 27.38 29.33
CA PHE A 775 -38.34 28.63 28.70
C PHE A 775 -38.20 28.64 27.17
N SER A 776 -38.78 29.66 26.54
CA SER A 776 -38.69 29.88 25.09
C SER A 776 -38.12 31.26 24.77
N ILE A 777 -37.16 31.31 23.85
CA ILE A 777 -36.79 32.53 23.13
C ILE A 777 -37.51 32.45 21.78
N LEU A 778 -38.49 33.32 21.57
CA LEU A 778 -39.27 33.40 20.33
C LEU A 778 -38.49 34.16 19.25
N LYS A 779 -38.67 33.77 17.99
CA LYS A 779 -38.06 34.49 16.86
C LYS A 779 -38.60 35.91 16.74
N ALA A 780 -37.71 36.85 16.42
CA ALA A 780 -38.05 38.26 16.20
C ALA A 780 -38.46 38.53 14.76
N ASP A 781 -39.19 39.61 14.52
CA ASP A 781 -39.41 40.09 13.15
C ASP A 781 -38.15 40.85 12.66
N PRO A 782 -37.56 40.49 11.50
CA PRO A 782 -36.34 41.12 11.03
C PRO A 782 -36.59 42.52 10.48
N THR A 783 -35.60 43.40 10.62
CA THR A 783 -35.56 44.68 9.90
C THR A 783 -35.01 44.47 8.49
N TYR A 784 -35.76 44.91 7.47
CA TYR A 784 -35.35 44.91 6.07
C TYR A 784 -35.83 46.19 5.39
N GLU A 785 -35.13 46.61 4.33
CA GLU A 785 -35.63 47.67 3.43
C GLU A 785 -36.32 47.02 2.22
N VAL A 786 -37.48 47.56 1.82
CA VAL A 786 -38.23 47.07 0.67
C VAL A 786 -37.45 47.40 -0.62
N PRO A 787 -37.14 46.44 -1.50
CA PRO A 787 -36.42 46.68 -2.74
C PRO A 787 -37.09 47.75 -3.62
N THR A 788 -36.32 48.77 -4.01
CA THR A 788 -36.76 49.86 -4.89
C THR A 788 -35.84 50.00 -6.10
N GLY A 789 -36.31 50.70 -7.15
CA GLY A 789 -35.52 50.96 -8.36
C GLY A 789 -35.32 49.74 -9.27
N LEU A 790 -35.99 48.62 -9.01
CA LEU A 790 -35.94 47.43 -9.86
C LEU A 790 -36.51 47.73 -11.26
N THR A 791 -35.83 47.26 -12.29
CA THR A 791 -36.21 47.45 -13.69
C THR A 791 -36.19 46.15 -14.48
N ALA A 792 -37.08 46.02 -15.46
CA ALA A 792 -37.10 44.94 -16.44
C ALA A 792 -37.43 45.46 -17.84
N MET A 793 -37.39 44.60 -18.84
CA MET A 793 -37.88 44.86 -20.20
C MET A 793 -39.13 44.03 -20.51
N ALA A 794 -40.09 44.63 -21.21
CA ALA A 794 -41.34 43.98 -21.57
C ALA A 794 -41.09 42.68 -22.37
N GLY A 795 -41.76 41.59 -21.95
CA GLY A 795 -41.55 40.24 -22.50
C GLY A 795 -40.58 39.36 -21.71
N GLN A 796 -39.92 39.87 -20.66
CA GLN A 796 -39.16 39.06 -19.71
C GLN A 796 -40.06 38.33 -18.70
N VAL A 797 -39.47 37.41 -17.94
CA VAL A 797 -40.08 36.75 -16.76
C VAL A 797 -39.33 37.12 -15.48
N LEU A 798 -39.93 36.89 -14.31
CA LEU A 798 -39.39 37.37 -13.02
C LEU A 798 -37.97 36.87 -12.70
N LYS A 799 -37.52 35.71 -13.20
CA LYS A 799 -36.12 35.25 -13.03
C LYS A 799 -35.09 36.18 -13.67
N ASP A 800 -35.49 36.93 -14.70
CA ASP A 800 -34.60 37.84 -15.40
C ASP A 800 -34.37 39.15 -14.61
N VAL A 801 -35.03 39.28 -13.45
CA VAL A 801 -34.97 40.42 -12.53
C VAL A 801 -34.26 40.00 -11.24
N THR A 802 -33.00 40.38 -11.12
CA THR A 802 -32.19 40.11 -9.92
C THR A 802 -32.76 40.85 -8.71
N LEU A 803 -33.20 40.09 -7.71
CA LEU A 803 -33.56 40.62 -6.39
C LEU A 803 -32.30 40.82 -5.51
N PRO A 804 -32.33 41.75 -4.52
CA PRO A 804 -31.28 41.83 -3.50
C PRO A 804 -31.21 40.56 -2.63
N ASN A 805 -30.05 40.31 -2.02
CA ASN A 805 -29.85 39.18 -1.11
C ASN A 805 -30.95 39.08 -0.04
N GLY A 806 -31.39 37.85 0.25
CA GLY A 806 -32.48 37.55 1.17
C GLY A 806 -33.89 37.60 0.55
N PHE A 807 -34.09 38.26 -0.60
CA PHE A 807 -35.41 38.32 -1.25
C PHE A 807 -35.60 37.24 -2.32
N THR A 808 -36.76 36.59 -2.32
CA THR A 808 -37.18 35.62 -3.34
C THR A 808 -38.61 35.89 -3.83
N TRP A 809 -38.87 35.64 -5.12
CA TRP A 809 -40.21 35.72 -5.70
C TRP A 809 -41.17 34.71 -5.05
N GLN A 810 -42.42 35.10 -4.82
CA GLN A 810 -43.48 34.17 -4.37
C GLN A 810 -44.19 33.47 -5.52
N ASP A 811 -44.37 34.19 -6.63
CA ASP A 811 -44.85 33.63 -7.89
C ASP A 811 -43.71 32.86 -8.60
N ASP A 812 -44.06 31.91 -9.48
CA ASP A 812 -43.07 31.10 -10.22
C ASP A 812 -42.19 31.99 -11.11
N ALA A 813 -40.94 32.16 -10.72
CA ALA A 813 -40.00 33.05 -11.39
C ALA A 813 -39.68 32.63 -12.83
N ASP A 814 -39.81 31.34 -13.16
CA ASP A 814 -39.47 30.80 -14.48
C ASP A 814 -40.55 31.04 -15.53
N THR A 815 -41.81 31.21 -15.11
CA THR A 815 -42.97 31.35 -16.01
C THR A 815 -43.76 32.66 -15.86
N THR A 816 -43.66 33.35 -14.71
CA THR A 816 -44.41 34.58 -14.45
C THR A 816 -43.80 35.75 -15.21
N SER A 817 -44.54 36.32 -16.16
CA SER A 817 -44.08 37.47 -16.94
C SER A 817 -44.03 38.77 -16.11
N VAL A 818 -43.03 39.61 -16.38
CA VAL A 818 -42.92 40.96 -15.78
C VAL A 818 -44.05 41.91 -16.18
N GLY A 819 -44.83 41.55 -17.22
CA GLY A 819 -45.96 42.33 -17.73
C GLY A 819 -45.60 43.31 -18.83
N ASN A 820 -46.52 44.25 -19.08
CA ASN A 820 -46.35 45.31 -20.07
C ASN A 820 -45.53 46.48 -19.53
N ALA A 821 -45.00 47.32 -20.43
CA ALA A 821 -44.24 48.51 -20.05
C ALA A 821 -45.07 49.47 -19.16
N GLY A 822 -44.44 49.94 -18.07
CA GLY A 822 -45.10 50.61 -16.95
C GLY A 822 -44.58 50.08 -15.61
N THR A 823 -45.20 50.50 -14.51
CA THR A 823 -44.90 49.97 -13.17
C THR A 823 -45.87 48.83 -12.84
N ASN A 824 -45.33 47.65 -12.53
CA ASN A 824 -46.09 46.46 -12.15
C ASN A 824 -45.72 46.07 -10.71
N THR A 825 -46.64 45.50 -9.94
CA THR A 825 -46.42 45.11 -8.53
C THR A 825 -46.45 43.59 -8.39
N PHE A 826 -45.49 43.05 -7.63
CA PHE A 826 -45.29 41.61 -7.41
C PHE A 826 -44.99 41.32 -5.93
N LYS A 827 -45.14 40.06 -5.51
CA LYS A 827 -44.86 39.64 -4.13
C LYS A 827 -43.53 38.92 -3.98
N VAL A 828 -42.80 39.27 -2.93
CA VAL A 828 -41.58 38.60 -2.49
C VAL A 828 -41.68 38.11 -1.04
N THR A 829 -40.85 37.13 -0.73
CA THR A 829 -40.53 36.69 0.63
C THR A 829 -39.15 37.25 0.98
N TYR A 830 -39.01 37.81 2.18
CA TYR A 830 -37.71 38.12 2.78
C TYR A 830 -37.32 37.01 3.75
N THR A 831 -36.24 36.32 3.40
CA THR A 831 -35.53 35.36 4.23
C THR A 831 -34.30 36.07 4.80
N PRO A 832 -34.27 36.43 6.10
CA PRO A 832 -33.07 36.97 6.73
C PRO A 832 -31.93 35.93 6.68
N GLU A 833 -30.67 36.39 6.66
CA GLU A 833 -29.50 35.48 6.68
C GLU A 833 -29.47 34.63 7.96
N ASP A 834 -29.96 35.19 9.07
CA ASP A 834 -30.21 34.49 10.33
C ASP A 834 -31.69 34.04 10.39
N THR A 835 -31.99 32.93 9.70
CA THR A 835 -33.32 32.30 9.75
C THR A 835 -33.62 31.63 11.08
N ASP A 836 -32.61 31.40 11.92
CA ASP A 836 -32.77 30.71 13.19
C ASP A 836 -33.37 31.64 14.24
N ASN A 837 -32.98 32.91 14.24
CA ASN A 837 -33.42 33.89 15.23
C ASN A 837 -34.54 34.82 14.74
N TYR A 838 -34.73 34.94 13.42
CA TYR A 838 -35.72 35.85 12.84
C TYR A 838 -36.78 35.13 12.00
N ASN A 839 -37.97 35.73 11.96
CA ASN A 839 -39.11 35.26 11.17
C ASN A 839 -38.88 35.52 9.67
N VAL A 840 -39.22 34.54 8.83
CA VAL A 840 -39.28 34.72 7.38
C VAL A 840 -40.54 35.52 7.03
N VAL A 841 -40.36 36.73 6.48
CA VAL A 841 -41.46 37.67 6.22
C VAL A 841 -41.99 37.48 4.81
N LYS A 842 -43.30 37.31 4.68
CA LYS A 842 -44.00 36.98 3.42
C LYS A 842 -44.93 38.11 2.98
N ASP A 843 -45.37 38.03 1.72
CA ASP A 843 -46.37 38.92 1.11
C ASP A 843 -45.90 40.39 1.02
N ILE A 844 -44.58 40.60 0.93
CA ILE A 844 -43.97 41.91 0.75
C ILE A 844 -44.21 42.34 -0.70
N GLU A 845 -44.93 43.44 -0.91
CA GLU A 845 -45.18 43.98 -2.25
C GLU A 845 -44.00 44.86 -2.71
N ILE A 846 -43.47 44.58 -3.90
CA ILE A 846 -42.42 45.37 -4.56
C ILE A 846 -42.84 45.81 -5.96
N THR A 847 -42.34 46.97 -6.38
CA THR A 847 -42.66 47.57 -7.68
C THR A 847 -41.52 47.42 -8.69
N LEU A 848 -41.86 46.90 -9.86
CA LEU A 848 -40.96 46.66 -10.99
C LEU A 848 -41.26 47.65 -12.12
N THR A 849 -40.26 48.43 -12.54
CA THR A 849 -40.39 49.37 -13.65
C THR A 849 -40.01 48.71 -14.97
N VAL A 850 -41.02 48.31 -15.74
CA VAL A 850 -40.86 47.62 -17.02
C VAL A 850 -40.72 48.64 -18.13
N SER A 851 -39.58 48.62 -18.82
CA SER A 851 -39.30 49.44 -20.01
C SER A 851 -39.62 48.67 -21.30
N LEU A 852 -39.78 49.37 -22.42
CA LEU A 852 -39.77 48.70 -23.73
C LEU A 852 -38.35 48.25 -24.06
N LYS A 853 -38.19 47.01 -24.55
CA LYS A 853 -36.90 46.49 -25.00
C LYS A 853 -36.42 47.30 -26.21
N ALA A 854 -35.25 47.93 -26.09
CA ALA A 854 -34.54 48.45 -27.25
C ALA A 854 -33.97 47.27 -28.07
N GLU A 855 -34.13 47.32 -29.39
CA GLU A 855 -33.54 46.31 -30.27
C GLU A 855 -32.02 46.44 -30.28
N VAL A 856 -31.33 45.34 -29.95
CA VAL A 856 -29.90 45.22 -30.21
C VAL A 856 -29.76 44.93 -31.70
N ILE A 857 -29.08 45.82 -32.43
CA ILE A 857 -28.87 45.67 -33.86
C ILE A 857 -27.83 44.56 -34.08
N ASN A 858 -28.26 43.40 -34.59
CA ASN A 858 -27.37 42.32 -35.01
C ASN A 858 -26.34 42.86 -36.01
N ALA A 859 -25.05 42.70 -35.71
CA ALA A 859 -24.00 43.05 -36.66
C ALA A 859 -24.07 42.12 -37.88
N ALA A 860 -23.80 42.64 -39.07
CA ALA A 860 -23.63 41.77 -40.23
C ALA A 860 -22.18 41.21 -40.22
N PRO A 861 -21.99 39.92 -40.51
CA PRO A 861 -20.66 39.30 -40.52
C PRO A 861 -19.72 39.94 -41.56
N VAL A 862 -18.41 39.77 -41.38
CA VAL A 862 -17.36 40.40 -42.20
C VAL A 862 -16.53 39.35 -42.93
N ILE A 863 -16.55 39.38 -44.27
CA ILE A 863 -15.73 38.51 -45.12
C ILE A 863 -14.37 39.16 -45.41
N THR A 864 -13.30 38.49 -45.00
CA THR A 864 -11.92 38.79 -45.39
C THR A 864 -11.54 37.92 -46.59
N ALA A 865 -11.74 38.49 -47.77
CA ALA A 865 -11.23 38.05 -49.07
C ALA A 865 -10.41 39.19 -49.70
N ASN A 866 -9.43 38.85 -50.56
CA ASN A 866 -8.59 39.80 -51.30
C ASN A 866 -8.53 39.42 -52.78
N ASP A 867 -8.31 40.41 -53.65
CA ASP A 867 -8.13 40.21 -55.10
C ASP A 867 -6.90 39.33 -55.40
N LYS A 868 -7.01 38.51 -56.46
CA LYS A 868 -5.99 37.53 -56.84
C LYS A 868 -5.48 37.77 -58.27
N THR A 869 -4.22 37.43 -58.52
CA THR A 869 -3.63 37.46 -59.87
C THR A 869 -3.08 36.07 -60.21
N LEU A 870 -3.40 35.60 -61.42
CA LEU A 870 -3.02 34.32 -61.99
C LEU A 870 -2.41 34.53 -63.38
N THR A 871 -1.84 33.48 -63.95
CA THR A 871 -1.40 33.39 -65.36
C THR A 871 -2.31 32.44 -66.13
N VAL A 872 -2.41 32.61 -67.46
CA VAL A 872 -3.15 31.67 -68.31
C VAL A 872 -2.59 30.24 -68.16
N GLY A 873 -3.45 29.33 -67.69
CA GLY A 873 -3.17 27.93 -67.41
C GLY A 873 -2.98 27.57 -65.92
N ASP A 874 -2.98 28.54 -65.00
CA ASP A 874 -2.85 28.27 -63.57
C ASP A 874 -4.16 27.69 -62.97
N THR A 875 -4.05 26.93 -61.89
CA THR A 875 -5.19 26.40 -61.14
C THR A 875 -5.74 27.45 -60.16
N PHE A 876 -7.05 27.41 -59.91
CA PHE A 876 -7.73 28.38 -59.04
C PHE A 876 -8.68 27.69 -58.05
N ASP A 877 -8.47 27.95 -56.76
CA ASP A 877 -9.44 27.67 -55.70
C ASP A 877 -10.08 28.99 -55.23
N ALA A 878 -11.41 29.03 -55.30
CA ALA A 878 -12.21 30.16 -54.86
C ALA A 878 -12.20 30.36 -53.33
N LYS A 879 -12.16 29.30 -52.51
CA LYS A 879 -12.24 29.41 -51.04
C LYS A 879 -10.89 29.54 -50.34
N ALA A 880 -9.78 29.17 -50.99
CA ALA A 880 -8.44 29.34 -50.43
C ALA A 880 -8.18 30.79 -49.96
N ASP A 881 -7.62 30.94 -48.76
CA ASP A 881 -7.29 32.22 -48.11
C ASP A 881 -8.48 33.17 -47.84
N VAL A 882 -9.72 32.67 -47.89
CA VAL A 882 -10.92 33.44 -47.54
C VAL A 882 -11.40 33.06 -46.14
N THR A 883 -11.65 34.07 -45.30
CA THR A 883 -12.17 33.88 -43.93
C THR A 883 -13.37 34.79 -43.67
N ALA A 884 -14.20 34.43 -42.69
CA ALA A 884 -15.35 35.21 -42.27
C ALA A 884 -15.46 35.22 -40.76
N LYS A 885 -15.69 36.39 -40.17
CA LYS A 885 -15.92 36.54 -38.73
C LYS A 885 -17.09 37.45 -38.45
N ASP A 886 -17.77 37.15 -37.36
CA ASP A 886 -18.88 37.90 -36.82
C ASP A 886 -18.55 38.39 -35.40
N ALA A 887 -19.25 39.44 -34.95
CA ALA A 887 -19.06 40.01 -33.62
C ALA A 887 -19.80 39.22 -32.52
N GLU A 888 -20.94 38.63 -32.87
CA GLU A 888 -21.79 37.83 -31.97
C GLU A 888 -21.53 36.32 -32.17
N ASP A 889 -21.42 35.87 -33.41
CA ASP A 889 -21.38 34.45 -33.82
C ASP A 889 -19.94 33.86 -33.95
N GLY A 890 -18.90 34.70 -33.86
CA GLY A 890 -17.50 34.27 -33.90
C GLY A 890 -16.95 33.91 -35.30
N ASP A 891 -16.24 32.79 -35.44
CA ASP A 891 -15.59 32.42 -36.72
C ASP A 891 -16.55 31.65 -37.64
N LEU A 892 -16.99 32.31 -38.71
CA LEU A 892 -17.96 31.80 -39.67
C LEU A 892 -17.30 31.31 -40.97
N THR A 893 -15.98 31.14 -41.01
CA THR A 893 -15.22 30.76 -42.22
C THR A 893 -15.76 29.50 -42.90
N GLN A 894 -16.22 28.50 -42.14
CA GLN A 894 -16.80 27.27 -42.70
C GLN A 894 -18.21 27.47 -43.30
N LYS A 895 -18.93 28.54 -42.93
CA LYS A 895 -20.25 28.92 -43.49
C LYS A 895 -20.16 29.73 -44.78
N ILE A 896 -18.95 30.00 -45.33
CA ILE A 896 -18.80 30.81 -46.55
C ILE A 896 -19.31 30.05 -47.77
N GLU A 897 -20.27 30.62 -48.47
CA GLU A 897 -20.79 30.19 -49.77
C GLU A 897 -20.09 30.96 -50.91
N VAL A 898 -19.83 30.29 -52.03
CA VAL A 898 -19.42 30.96 -53.28
C VAL A 898 -20.65 31.05 -54.16
N ILE A 899 -21.28 32.22 -54.21
CA ILE A 899 -22.56 32.43 -54.90
C ILE A 899 -22.40 32.88 -56.36
N ASN A 900 -21.20 33.35 -56.74
CA ASN A 900 -20.80 33.59 -58.13
C ASN A 900 -19.31 33.30 -58.29
N ASN A 901 -18.91 32.73 -59.43
CA ASN A 901 -17.52 32.52 -59.81
C ASN A 901 -17.44 32.47 -61.35
N THR A 902 -16.85 33.50 -61.97
CA THR A 902 -16.74 33.62 -63.43
C THR A 902 -15.33 33.33 -63.96
N VAL A 903 -14.42 32.82 -63.13
CA VAL A 903 -12.99 32.70 -63.43
C VAL A 903 -12.68 31.63 -64.47
N ASP A 904 -12.29 32.07 -65.67
CA ASP A 904 -11.77 31.22 -66.74
C ASP A 904 -10.25 31.34 -66.85
N THR A 905 -9.50 30.45 -66.20
CA THR A 905 -8.03 30.49 -66.22
C THR A 905 -7.42 30.09 -67.57
N SER A 906 -8.22 29.68 -68.56
CA SER A 906 -7.74 29.39 -69.93
C SER A 906 -7.61 30.65 -70.80
N LYS A 907 -8.16 31.78 -70.37
CA LYS A 907 -8.14 33.05 -71.12
C LYS A 907 -7.60 34.19 -70.25
N ALA A 908 -6.86 35.11 -70.87
CA ALA A 908 -6.44 36.32 -70.19
C ALA A 908 -7.64 37.27 -70.04
N GLY A 909 -7.88 37.77 -68.83
CA GLY A 909 -9.09 38.52 -68.51
C GLY A 909 -9.16 38.91 -67.03
N SER A 910 -10.21 39.67 -66.69
CA SER A 910 -10.57 40.03 -65.32
C SER A 910 -11.90 39.39 -65.01
N TYR A 911 -11.95 38.62 -63.94
CA TYR A 911 -13.10 37.80 -63.56
C TYR A 911 -13.50 38.09 -62.12
N GLU A 912 -14.72 37.71 -61.73
CA GLU A 912 -15.29 38.00 -60.42
C GLU A 912 -15.63 36.71 -59.66
N VAL A 913 -15.39 36.74 -58.35
CA VAL A 913 -15.87 35.72 -57.41
C VAL A 913 -16.61 36.43 -56.28
N THR A 914 -17.87 36.08 -56.07
CA THR A 914 -18.71 36.64 -55.01
C THR A 914 -18.96 35.60 -53.94
N TYR A 915 -18.55 35.93 -52.73
CA TYR A 915 -18.80 35.16 -51.52
C TYR A 915 -20.06 35.67 -50.82
N LYS A 916 -20.77 34.78 -50.13
CA LYS A 916 -21.80 35.10 -49.13
C LYS A 916 -21.44 34.41 -47.83
N VAL A 917 -21.76 35.01 -46.69
CA VAL A 917 -21.90 34.31 -45.42
C VAL A 917 -23.14 34.82 -44.70
N THR A 918 -23.78 33.94 -43.93
CA THR A 918 -24.98 34.24 -43.13
C THR A 918 -24.68 33.87 -41.68
N ASP A 919 -25.01 34.75 -40.74
CA ASP A 919 -24.93 34.47 -39.30
C ASP A 919 -26.07 33.55 -38.81
N SER A 920 -26.12 33.26 -37.51
CA SER A 920 -27.16 32.43 -36.88
C SER A 920 -28.52 33.14 -36.72
N GLN A 921 -28.56 34.48 -36.76
CA GLN A 921 -29.75 35.30 -36.59
C GLN A 921 -30.39 35.71 -37.95
N GLY A 922 -29.68 35.46 -39.05
CA GLY A 922 -30.15 35.57 -40.43
C GLY A 922 -29.56 36.71 -41.24
N ALA A 923 -28.73 37.60 -40.67
CA ALA A 923 -28.13 38.66 -41.48
C ALA A 923 -27.02 38.10 -42.39
N SER A 924 -26.89 38.72 -43.56
CA SER A 924 -26.10 38.23 -44.67
C SER A 924 -25.19 39.34 -45.18
N VAL A 925 -23.90 39.06 -45.34
CA VAL A 925 -23.00 39.90 -46.14
C VAL A 925 -22.61 39.19 -47.43
N THR A 926 -22.36 39.95 -48.48
CA THR A 926 -21.69 39.49 -49.69
C THR A 926 -20.42 40.30 -49.94
N LYS A 927 -19.41 39.65 -50.52
CA LYS A 927 -18.17 40.32 -50.94
C LYS A 927 -17.70 39.75 -52.27
N THR A 928 -17.50 40.62 -53.26
CA THR A 928 -16.87 40.26 -54.53
C THR A 928 -15.37 40.56 -54.47
N ILE A 929 -14.55 39.70 -55.07
CA ILE A 929 -13.14 39.96 -55.39
C ILE A 929 -12.91 39.86 -56.89
N THR A 930 -11.87 40.55 -57.35
CA THR A 930 -11.35 40.45 -58.71
C THR A 930 -10.29 39.35 -58.81
N VAL A 931 -10.37 38.51 -59.83
CA VAL A 931 -9.32 37.54 -60.18
C VAL A 931 -8.82 37.87 -61.58
N THR A 932 -7.62 38.43 -61.66
CA THR A 932 -6.98 38.82 -62.93
C THR A 932 -6.12 37.69 -63.47
N VAL A 933 -6.49 37.11 -64.60
CA VAL A 933 -5.66 36.12 -65.32
C VAL A 933 -4.86 36.84 -66.39
N LYS A 934 -3.52 36.83 -66.26
CA LYS A 934 -2.60 37.52 -67.18
C LYS A 934 -2.17 36.60 -68.32
N ALA A 935 -2.05 37.18 -69.52
CA ALA A 935 -1.51 36.47 -70.67
C ALA A 935 -0.07 36.00 -70.40
N LYS A 936 0.27 34.82 -70.91
CA LYS A 936 1.60 34.22 -70.73
C LYS A 936 2.56 34.76 -71.79
N ASP A 937 3.53 35.57 -71.37
CA ASP A 937 4.48 36.23 -72.28
C ASP A 937 5.27 35.21 -73.13
N THR A 938 5.16 35.33 -74.46
CA THR A 938 5.82 34.45 -75.43
C THR A 938 7.03 35.11 -76.08
N LEU A 939 8.12 35.23 -75.32
CA LEU A 939 9.43 35.60 -75.87
C LEU A 939 10.30 34.36 -76.16
N LYS A 940 11.03 34.42 -77.28
CA LYS A 940 11.81 33.33 -77.90
C LYS A 940 12.91 33.97 -78.78
N PRO A 941 14.15 33.43 -78.93
CA PRO A 941 14.78 32.27 -78.26
C PRO A 941 16.21 32.54 -77.68
N THR A 942 16.85 31.49 -77.12
CA THR A 942 18.33 31.20 -77.13
C THR A 942 19.32 32.12 -76.36
N PRO A 943 20.57 31.68 -76.03
CA PRO A 943 21.00 30.32 -75.63
C PRO A 943 22.10 30.21 -74.52
N ASP A 944 22.16 29.03 -73.88
CA ASP A 944 23.36 28.28 -73.42
C ASP A 944 24.28 28.79 -72.25
N ARG A 945 24.99 27.81 -71.65
CA ARG A 945 26.26 27.83 -70.86
C ARG A 945 26.38 28.44 -69.45
N LYS A 946 26.36 27.50 -68.47
CA LYS A 946 27.48 27.07 -67.58
C LYS A 946 28.14 28.01 -66.54
N ASN A 947 28.41 27.39 -65.36
CA ASN A 947 29.43 27.69 -64.33
C ASN A 947 29.21 28.96 -63.46
N ASN A 948 29.15 28.95 -62.12
CA ASN A 948 30.11 28.48 -61.08
C ASN A 948 31.49 29.22 -61.14
N PRO A 949 32.12 29.73 -60.05
CA PRO A 949 31.75 29.73 -58.61
C PRO A 949 31.94 31.10 -57.86
N SER A 950 31.80 31.07 -56.53
CA SER A 950 32.65 31.75 -55.50
C SER A 950 32.85 33.29 -55.43
N GLY A 951 31.98 33.97 -54.66
CA GLY A 951 32.28 35.03 -53.65
C GLY A 951 33.37 36.09 -53.92
N PRO A 952 34.07 36.61 -52.89
CA PRO A 952 33.79 36.63 -51.43
C PRO A 952 33.82 38.07 -50.85
N SER A 953 33.97 38.22 -49.51
CA SER A 953 34.42 39.45 -48.80
C SER A 953 33.40 40.62 -48.73
N THR A 954 33.34 41.54 -47.74
CA THR A 954 33.83 41.68 -46.33
C THR A 954 33.13 42.93 -45.72
N ASP A 955 32.99 43.18 -44.40
CA ASP A 955 33.39 42.43 -43.21
C ASP A 955 32.47 42.67 -41.98
N LYS A 956 32.75 41.91 -40.90
CA LYS A 956 32.49 42.09 -39.43
C LYS A 956 32.02 43.49 -38.96
N ASN A 957 31.22 43.63 -37.88
CA ASN A 957 31.26 42.92 -36.57
C ASN A 957 29.82 42.65 -36.04
N LYS A 958 29.51 41.50 -35.44
CA LYS A 958 29.60 41.14 -34.00
C LYS A 958 28.76 42.05 -33.06
N ASN A 959 27.98 41.53 -32.10
CA ASN A 959 28.00 40.19 -31.48
C ASN A 959 26.57 39.57 -31.47
N SER A 960 26.38 38.39 -32.07
CA SER A 960 26.27 37.06 -31.39
C SER A 960 24.90 36.84 -30.71
N LYS A 961 23.92 36.15 -31.34
CA LYS A 961 23.80 34.67 -31.54
C LYS A 961 23.40 33.93 -30.24
N ALA A 962 22.56 32.88 -30.27
CA ALA A 962 22.05 32.06 -31.38
C ALA A 962 20.49 31.95 -31.31
N SER A 963 19.75 32.03 -32.44
CA SER A 963 19.34 30.91 -33.33
C SER A 963 18.33 29.97 -32.62
N GLN A 964 17.07 29.77 -33.03
CA GLN A 964 16.49 29.51 -34.38
C GLN A 964 17.20 28.34 -35.11
N THR A 965 16.56 27.44 -35.86
CA THR A 965 15.33 27.49 -36.68
C THR A 965 14.61 26.11 -36.58
N ALA A 966 13.29 25.99 -36.71
CA ALA A 966 12.54 25.59 -37.94
C ALA A 966 12.95 24.22 -38.58
N LYS A 967 12.13 23.48 -39.34
CA LYS A 967 10.91 23.82 -40.10
C LYS A 967 10.21 22.53 -40.61
N THR A 968 8.90 22.56 -40.87
CA THR A 968 8.15 21.60 -41.76
C THR A 968 8.14 20.11 -41.33
N THR A 969 7.26 19.21 -41.81
CA THR A 969 6.27 19.28 -42.91
C THR A 969 4.96 18.56 -42.55
N SER A 970 3.87 18.84 -43.27
CA SER A 970 2.55 18.25 -43.10
C SER A 970 2.30 16.95 -43.87
N ASN A 971 1.43 16.09 -43.32
CA ASN A 971 0.33 15.36 -43.94
C ASN A 971 0.44 14.81 -45.38
N HIS A 972 0.00 13.55 -45.56
CA HIS A 972 -1.13 13.19 -46.43
C HIS A 972 -1.75 11.84 -45.95
N VAL A 973 -3.06 11.73 -45.68
CA VAL A 973 -4.21 11.44 -46.59
C VAL A 973 -4.37 9.92 -46.89
N LYS A 974 -5.56 9.27 -46.91
CA LYS A 974 -6.95 9.73 -47.18
C LYS A 974 -8.06 8.80 -46.59
N THR A 975 -9.19 9.40 -46.18
CA THR A 975 -10.64 9.02 -46.34
C THR A 975 -11.17 7.57 -46.37
N GLY A 976 -12.38 7.38 -45.78
CA GLY A 976 -13.36 6.32 -46.12
C GLY A 976 -13.89 5.56 -44.89
N ASP A 977 -14.86 5.99 -44.07
CA ASP A 977 -16.21 6.57 -44.30
C ASP A 977 -17.28 5.57 -44.79
N THR A 978 -18.30 5.27 -43.96
CA THR A 978 -19.77 5.40 -44.26
C THR A 978 -20.71 4.60 -43.30
N THR A 979 -21.68 5.29 -42.67
CA THR A 979 -23.08 4.83 -42.37
C THR A 979 -23.34 3.64 -41.39
N ASN A 980 -24.52 3.41 -40.75
CA ASN A 980 -25.80 4.16 -40.60
C ASN A 980 -26.70 3.67 -39.41
N VAL A 981 -27.65 4.53 -38.98
CA VAL A 981 -29.06 4.25 -38.59
C VAL A 981 -29.40 3.23 -37.46
N THR A 982 -29.55 3.77 -36.24
CA THR A 982 -30.69 3.71 -35.28
C THR A 982 -31.66 2.50 -35.12
N PHE A 983 -31.98 2.24 -33.83
CA PHE A 983 -33.31 2.00 -33.19
C PHE A 983 -33.86 0.57 -32.86
N TRP A 984 -33.87 0.28 -31.54
CA TRP A 984 -34.97 -0.26 -30.70
C TRP A 984 -35.66 -1.63 -30.97
N VAL A 985 -35.25 -2.62 -30.14
CA VAL A 985 -36.04 -3.23 -29.02
C VAL A 985 -36.96 -4.49 -29.21
N LEU A 986 -36.75 -5.47 -28.30
CA LEU A 986 -37.63 -6.58 -27.82
C LEU A 986 -37.92 -7.79 -28.75
N LEU A 987 -38.17 -9.04 -28.28
CA LEU A 987 -38.24 -9.66 -26.92
C LEU A 987 -38.03 -11.21 -26.97
N THR A 988 -37.86 -11.87 -25.79
CA THR A 988 -38.08 -13.31 -25.47
C THR A 988 -37.06 -14.34 -26.03
N PHE A 989 -36.72 -15.45 -25.35
CA PHE A 989 -37.02 -16.05 -24.02
C PHE A 989 -35.91 -17.11 -23.74
N LEU A 990 -35.63 -17.71 -22.56
CA LEU A 990 -36.08 -17.75 -21.14
C LEU A 990 -34.76 -18.07 -20.31
N SER A 991 -34.57 -18.40 -19.03
CA SER A 991 -35.20 -18.56 -17.69
C SER A 991 -34.00 -18.80 -16.74
N CYS A 992 -33.88 -18.44 -15.45
CA CYS A 992 -34.62 -17.71 -14.41
C CYS A 992 -33.54 -17.18 -13.41
N GLY A 993 -33.72 -16.50 -12.27
CA GLY A 993 -34.84 -16.32 -11.31
C GLY A 993 -34.44 -16.95 -9.96
N LEU A 994 -34.64 -16.35 -8.77
CA LEU A 994 -35.47 -15.19 -8.39
C LEU A 994 -34.93 -14.52 -7.08
N PHE A 995 -35.45 -13.36 -6.69
CA PHE A 995 -35.10 -12.62 -5.46
C PHE A 995 -36.35 -12.33 -4.59
N VAL A 996 -36.13 -11.79 -3.38
CA VAL A 996 -37.13 -11.19 -2.43
C VAL A 996 -37.97 -12.15 -1.58
N LEU A 997 -37.75 -12.12 -0.25
CA LEU A 997 -38.81 -11.77 0.72
C LEU A 997 -38.24 -11.42 2.12
N ILE A 998 -38.76 -10.36 2.73
CA ILE A 998 -38.46 -9.96 4.12
C ILE A 998 -39.67 -10.32 5.00
N ILE A 999 -39.48 -11.24 5.96
CA ILE A 999 -40.36 -11.38 7.13
C ILE A 999 -39.46 -11.64 8.36
N GLY A 1000 -39.52 -10.77 9.36
CA GLY A 1000 -38.71 -10.89 10.57
C GLY A 1000 -39.35 -11.79 11.64
N THR A 1001 -38.53 -12.37 12.53
CA THR A 1001 -39.02 -13.01 13.76
C THR A 1001 -38.21 -12.58 14.99
N LYS A 1002 -38.90 -12.09 16.03
CA LYS A 1002 -38.33 -11.91 17.38
C LYS A 1002 -38.38 -13.22 18.15
N LYS A 1003 -37.26 -13.67 18.72
CA LYS A 1003 -37.17 -14.54 19.92
C LYS A 1003 -35.83 -14.26 20.59
N LYS A 1004 -35.79 -13.58 21.74
CA LYS A 1004 -35.96 -14.20 23.08
C LYS A 1004 -35.11 -15.45 23.28
N ASN A 1005 -33.85 -15.26 23.67
CA ASN A 1005 -33.21 -16.14 24.64
C ASN A 1005 -33.37 -15.52 26.03
N ALA A 1006 -33.81 -16.32 27.01
CA ALA A 1006 -33.97 -15.89 28.39
C ALA A 1006 -33.42 -16.97 29.33
N ILE A 1007 -32.46 -16.56 30.17
CA ILE A 1007 -32.18 -17.05 31.52
C ILE A 1007 -32.17 -18.59 31.71
N LYS A 1008 -30.98 -19.14 31.98
CA LYS A 1008 -30.86 -20.22 32.98
C LYS A 1008 -29.45 -20.34 33.57
N LYS A 1009 -29.35 -19.84 34.82
CA LYS A 1009 -28.16 -19.72 35.69
C LYS A 1009 -27.14 -18.69 35.23
#